data_AF-A0A7V9UG76-F1
#
_entry.id   AF-A0A7V9UG76-F1
#
_cell.length_a   1.000
_cell.length_b   1.000
_cell.length_c   1.000
_cell.angle_alpha   90.00
_cell.angle_beta   90.00
_cell.angle_gamma   90.00
#
_symmetry.space_group_name_H-M   'P 1'
#
loop_
_entity.id
_entity.type
_entity.pdbx_description
1 polymer ?
#
loop_
_entity_poly.entity_id
_entity_poly.type
_entity_poly.pdbx_seq_one_letter_code
_entity_poly.pdbx_strand_id
1 'polypeptide(L)'
;MQLISQTLQQFSIAVEAGRALRLNSSGYWKIDGFLMTLFRRLFSLGIPLIVSVAVQFIHILDRLEEIPIRFGCDKQLVNFSGFIRAGEALIGRLSLSNHIKAIRIKNDLERRVVALRYRLEAENGGWDRELPDPRDIYELSKYASTWKQSEDIFYQSKLSVHDYEKLEQASGYRGFLPLLLRNEELRRSFFVYLLRDCLKSEFFIQYPALQEKLLFSNMQGRIGRMGDDWLKIEKIKIPTSSQSHEKIVTLPFEGKAANILNPAKLIHFRGNYTLNMQEIFEVFKNKNSEVGNLEFMAEGIVNWNVHKLGWWDADKANFETITLHNRDWWRPLPLFEVISKEEAQERYGQHLNGTSWSAVATATRGSATLNYEQSHAYLELLIPRRGNSYAIYDFGKFATKFPTTFLETLSMFCHTAKATVAYPDENVYYTHRQHAQHSIPLNQKQGYQLLELIRLDLIKARAGNFVYQIESENCAKWLHEKLEAVVGKLYNLFTMKLLDTEPEGIVRWIFHGIRLLPKGCQVPILMHFHFLLGGFQKTWIFENNSYICKSLRTHNFWKTGEVFLPAFLHSQLQKGVISMVAIVNIMARLLHQNVRSFWKGRSRIHFKPSFKGFVNNSGVLDKGIVTPIPLVPDLT
;
A
#
# COMPACT_ATOMS: atom_id res chain seq x y z
N MET A 1 -2.09 -17.58 -40.47
CA MET A 1 -2.85 -16.78 -39.48
C MET A 1 -2.43 -15.34 -39.63
N GLN A 2 -3.30 -14.37 -39.35
CA GLN A 2 -3.00 -12.95 -39.51
C GLN A 2 -2.70 -12.32 -38.15
N LEU A 3 -1.82 -11.32 -38.09
CA LEU A 3 -1.57 -10.55 -36.87
C LEU A 3 -2.67 -9.49 -36.71
N ILE A 4 -3.36 -9.48 -35.57
CA ILE A 4 -4.57 -8.67 -35.37
C ILE A 4 -4.31 -7.17 -35.54
N SER A 5 -3.18 -6.65 -35.05
CA SER A 5 -2.83 -5.22 -35.16
C SER A 5 -2.72 -4.71 -36.61
N GLN A 6 -2.45 -5.59 -37.57
CA GLN A 6 -2.41 -5.29 -39.01
C GLN A 6 -3.77 -5.50 -39.70
N THR A 7 -4.75 -6.11 -39.04
CA THR A 7 -5.99 -6.63 -39.64
C THR A 7 -7.26 -6.34 -38.81
N LEU A 8 -7.20 -5.36 -37.90
CA LEU A 8 -8.27 -4.98 -36.96
C LEU A 8 -9.65 -4.86 -37.62
N GLN A 9 -9.75 -4.18 -38.78
CA GLN A 9 -11.01 -4.02 -39.50
C GLN A 9 -11.58 -5.36 -40.00
N GLN A 10 -10.73 -6.26 -40.50
CA GLN A 10 -11.15 -7.61 -40.95
C GLN A 10 -11.61 -8.46 -39.75
N PHE A 11 -10.94 -8.31 -38.60
CA PHE A 11 -11.34 -8.96 -37.35
C PHE A 11 -12.69 -8.45 -36.85
N SER A 12 -12.90 -7.13 -36.75
CA SER A 12 -14.19 -6.52 -36.38
C SER A 12 -15.33 -7.01 -37.26
N ILE A 13 -15.18 -6.94 -38.59
CA ILE A 13 -16.22 -7.39 -39.54
C ILE A 13 -16.52 -8.89 -39.36
N ALA A 14 -15.52 -9.73 -39.06
CA ALA A 14 -15.74 -11.14 -38.84
C ALA A 14 -16.43 -11.46 -37.49
N VAL A 15 -16.18 -10.65 -36.44
CA VAL A 15 -16.90 -10.70 -35.15
C VAL A 15 -18.35 -10.23 -35.32
N GLU A 16 -18.54 -9.07 -35.96
CA GLU A 16 -19.84 -8.46 -36.29
C GLU A 16 -20.71 -9.47 -37.08
N ALA A 17 -20.14 -10.10 -38.11
CA ALA A 17 -20.78 -11.17 -38.91
C ALA A 17 -20.88 -12.54 -38.20
N GLY A 18 -20.60 -12.63 -36.89
CA GLY A 18 -20.80 -13.82 -36.07
C GLY A 18 -20.00 -15.06 -36.50
N ARG A 19 -18.85 -14.88 -37.17
CA ARG A 19 -18.02 -15.97 -37.68
C ARG A 19 -17.37 -16.76 -36.54
N ALA A 20 -17.04 -18.03 -36.78
CA ALA A 20 -16.25 -18.82 -35.85
C ALA A 20 -14.77 -18.38 -35.95
N LEU A 21 -14.24 -17.74 -34.91
CA LEU A 21 -12.88 -17.20 -34.87
C LEU A 21 -12.01 -17.93 -33.85
N ARG A 22 -10.69 -17.94 -34.09
CA ARG A 22 -9.67 -18.19 -33.05
C ARG A 22 -8.71 -17.02 -33.01
N LEU A 23 -8.31 -16.65 -31.80
CA LEU A 23 -7.28 -15.65 -31.47
C LEU A 23 -6.36 -16.28 -30.41
N ASN A 24 -5.07 -15.99 -30.42
CA ASN A 24 -4.12 -16.37 -29.37
C ASN A 24 -3.53 -15.15 -28.66
N SER A 25 -2.87 -15.37 -27.52
CA SER A 25 -2.31 -14.32 -26.66
C SER A 25 -1.29 -13.44 -27.39
N SER A 26 -0.52 -14.01 -28.31
CA SER A 26 0.42 -13.31 -29.18
C SER A 26 -0.25 -12.32 -30.15
N GLY A 27 -1.56 -12.46 -30.39
CA GLY A 27 -2.33 -11.61 -31.30
C GLY A 27 -2.55 -12.17 -32.70
N TYR A 28 -2.24 -13.45 -32.94
CA TYR A 28 -2.53 -14.09 -34.23
C TYR A 28 -3.94 -14.69 -34.24
N TRP A 29 -4.67 -14.46 -35.33
CA TRP A 29 -6.04 -14.92 -35.50
C TRP A 29 -6.29 -15.63 -36.84
N LYS A 30 -7.45 -16.30 -36.92
CA LYS A 30 -8.06 -16.82 -38.15
C LYS A 30 -9.56 -17.04 -37.98
N ILE A 31 -10.26 -17.08 -39.11
CA ILE A 31 -11.58 -17.71 -39.22
C ILE A 31 -11.38 -19.23 -39.28
N ASP A 32 -12.23 -20.00 -38.60
CA ASP A 32 -12.24 -21.47 -38.69
C ASP A 32 -13.00 -21.96 -39.93
N GLY A 33 -12.53 -23.06 -40.52
CA GLY A 33 -13.12 -23.64 -41.72
C GLY A 33 -14.57 -24.13 -41.54
N PHE A 34 -15.25 -24.37 -42.67
CA PHE A 34 -16.67 -24.75 -42.70
C PHE A 34 -17.01 -25.94 -41.79
N LEU A 35 -16.25 -27.04 -41.88
CA LEU A 35 -16.46 -28.25 -41.07
C LEU A 35 -16.37 -27.97 -39.56
N MET A 36 -15.38 -27.18 -39.12
CA MET A 36 -15.25 -26.79 -37.70
C MET A 36 -16.38 -25.84 -37.25
N THR A 37 -16.88 -25.01 -38.16
CA THR A 37 -18.03 -24.12 -37.89
C THR A 37 -19.32 -24.93 -37.74
N LEU A 38 -19.54 -25.95 -38.58
CA LEU A 38 -20.66 -26.88 -38.49
C LEU A 38 -20.61 -27.70 -37.19
N PHE A 39 -19.46 -28.32 -36.90
CA PHE A 39 -19.21 -29.05 -35.65
C PHE A 39 -19.56 -28.20 -34.41
N ARG A 40 -19.06 -26.96 -34.34
CA ARG A 40 -19.34 -26.08 -33.18
C ARG A 40 -20.80 -25.60 -33.09
N ARG A 41 -21.56 -25.59 -34.19
CA ARG A 41 -23.02 -25.37 -34.14
C ARG A 41 -23.74 -26.58 -33.56
N LEU A 42 -23.39 -27.79 -33.99
CA LEU A 42 -23.98 -29.05 -33.49
C LEU A 42 -23.75 -29.25 -31.99
N PHE A 43 -22.57 -28.88 -31.47
CA PHE A 43 -22.23 -29.01 -30.04
C PHE A 43 -22.42 -27.70 -29.21
N SER A 44 -23.13 -26.69 -29.74
CA SER A 44 -23.39 -25.41 -29.05
C SER A 44 -22.14 -24.64 -28.54
N LEU A 45 -20.96 -24.94 -29.09
CA LEU A 45 -19.65 -24.41 -28.65
C LEU A 45 -19.39 -22.95 -29.06
N GLY A 46 -20.41 -22.22 -29.53
CA GLY A 46 -20.30 -20.82 -29.93
C GLY A 46 -19.99 -19.86 -28.78
N ILE A 47 -20.62 -20.06 -27.61
CA ILE A 47 -20.41 -19.20 -26.42
C ILE A 47 -19.00 -19.42 -25.83
N PRO A 48 -18.53 -20.66 -25.57
CA PRO A 48 -17.14 -20.89 -25.16
C PRO A 48 -16.11 -20.29 -26.12
N LEU A 49 -16.39 -20.31 -27.43
CA LEU A 49 -15.48 -19.76 -28.44
C LEU A 49 -15.36 -18.23 -28.36
N ILE A 50 -16.48 -17.49 -28.35
CA ILE A 50 -16.42 -16.02 -28.28
C ILE A 50 -15.85 -15.54 -26.95
N VAL A 51 -16.16 -16.24 -25.85
CA VAL A 51 -15.53 -16.01 -24.53
C VAL A 51 -14.01 -16.23 -24.60
N SER A 52 -13.55 -17.30 -25.26
CA SER A 52 -12.11 -17.54 -25.46
C SER A 52 -11.45 -16.45 -26.31
N VAL A 53 -12.09 -15.98 -27.38
CA VAL A 53 -11.55 -14.89 -28.21
C VAL A 53 -11.49 -13.59 -27.41
N ALA A 54 -12.52 -13.25 -26.65
CA ALA A 54 -12.55 -12.05 -25.83
C ALA A 54 -11.49 -12.05 -24.71
N VAL A 55 -11.26 -13.18 -24.03
CA VAL A 55 -10.16 -13.33 -23.05
C VAL A 55 -8.79 -13.07 -23.70
N GLN A 56 -8.54 -13.65 -24.88
CA GLN A 56 -7.28 -13.41 -25.59
C GLN A 56 -7.16 -11.97 -26.13
N PHE A 57 -8.29 -11.30 -26.40
CA PHE A 57 -8.32 -9.89 -26.78
C PHE A 57 -8.06 -8.95 -25.58
N ILE A 58 -8.59 -9.28 -24.39
CA ILE A 58 -8.26 -8.57 -23.13
C ILE A 58 -6.75 -8.58 -22.91
N HIS A 59 -6.08 -9.74 -23.00
CA HIS A 59 -4.61 -9.85 -22.91
C HIS A 59 -3.81 -9.11 -23.99
N ILE A 60 -4.46 -8.61 -25.04
CA ILE A 60 -3.83 -7.74 -26.03
C ILE A 60 -4.05 -6.27 -25.63
N LEU A 61 -5.25 -5.90 -25.17
CA LEU A 61 -5.50 -4.57 -24.59
C LEU A 61 -4.64 -4.30 -23.34
N ASP A 62 -4.47 -5.29 -22.47
CA ASP A 62 -3.57 -5.24 -21.31
C ASP A 62 -2.14 -4.87 -21.75
N ARG A 63 -1.64 -5.49 -22.81
CA ARG A 63 -0.30 -5.20 -23.39
C ARG A 63 -0.24 -3.87 -24.15
N LEU A 64 -1.38 -3.28 -24.53
CA LEU A 64 -1.41 -1.90 -25.06
C LEU A 64 -1.22 -0.86 -23.95
N GLU A 65 -1.27 -1.21 -22.66
CA GLU A 65 -0.88 -0.31 -21.57
C GLU A 65 0.64 -0.03 -21.54
N GLU A 66 1.45 -0.99 -21.99
CA GLU A 66 2.91 -0.86 -22.05
C GLU A 66 3.40 0.15 -23.11
N ILE A 67 2.51 0.56 -24.03
CA ILE A 67 2.80 1.46 -25.15
C ILE A 67 2.31 2.88 -24.80
N PRO A 68 3.20 3.90 -24.72
CA PRO A 68 2.79 5.28 -24.49
C PRO A 68 1.86 5.81 -25.59
N ILE A 69 0.85 6.61 -25.19
CA ILE A 69 0.02 7.35 -26.14
C ILE A 69 0.78 8.63 -26.53
N ARG A 70 0.83 8.94 -27.83
CA ARG A 70 1.45 10.18 -28.31
C ARG A 70 0.43 11.32 -28.43
N PHE A 71 0.93 12.54 -28.34
CA PHE A 71 0.16 13.79 -28.42
C PHE A 71 0.95 14.79 -29.26
N GLY A 72 0.28 15.64 -30.03
CA GLY A 72 0.93 16.57 -30.97
C GLY A 72 1.74 15.85 -32.06
N CYS A 73 1.21 14.78 -32.67
CA CYS A 73 1.81 14.12 -33.84
C CYS A 73 0.77 13.37 -34.69
N ASP A 74 1.00 13.31 -36.01
CA ASP A 74 0.06 12.72 -36.98
C ASP A 74 -0.10 11.19 -36.88
N LYS A 75 0.81 10.49 -36.18
CA LYS A 75 0.90 9.02 -36.18
C LYS A 75 1.20 8.44 -34.81
N GLN A 76 0.20 7.75 -34.26
CA GLN A 76 0.35 6.86 -33.11
C GLN A 76 1.24 5.66 -33.44
N LEU A 77 1.84 5.05 -32.41
CA LEU A 77 2.61 3.81 -32.53
C LEU A 77 1.72 2.60 -32.93
N VAL A 78 0.42 2.65 -32.61
CA VAL A 78 -0.56 1.58 -32.85
C VAL A 78 -1.90 2.18 -33.26
N ASN A 79 -2.67 1.46 -34.08
CA ASN A 79 -4.05 1.80 -34.44
C ASN A 79 -5.03 1.56 -33.27
N PHE A 80 -4.99 2.43 -32.26
CA PHE A 80 -5.79 2.29 -31.04
C PHE A 80 -7.31 2.38 -31.30
N SER A 81 -7.77 3.20 -32.25
CA SER A 81 -9.20 3.29 -32.62
C SER A 81 -9.72 2.00 -33.26
N GLY A 82 -8.90 1.30 -34.04
CA GLY A 82 -9.21 -0.05 -34.51
C GLY A 82 -9.30 -1.08 -33.39
N PHE A 83 -8.51 -0.95 -32.32
CA PHE A 83 -8.63 -1.80 -31.12
C PHE A 83 -9.91 -1.51 -30.33
N ILE A 84 -10.31 -0.23 -30.20
CA ILE A 84 -11.60 0.15 -29.61
C ILE A 84 -12.75 -0.50 -30.39
N ARG A 85 -12.81 -0.34 -31.72
CA ARG A 85 -13.86 -0.96 -32.55
C ARG A 85 -13.87 -2.50 -32.46
N ALA A 86 -12.70 -3.13 -32.43
CA ALA A 86 -12.60 -4.59 -32.26
C ALA A 86 -13.10 -5.06 -30.88
N GLY A 87 -12.84 -4.28 -29.82
CA GLY A 87 -13.44 -4.50 -28.50
C GLY A 87 -14.95 -4.33 -28.51
N GLU A 88 -15.47 -3.25 -29.10
CA GLU A 88 -16.90 -2.95 -29.18
C GLU A 88 -17.68 -4.02 -29.96
N ALA A 89 -17.12 -4.54 -31.06
CA ALA A 89 -17.68 -5.68 -31.79
C ALA A 89 -17.78 -6.94 -30.91
N LEU A 90 -16.75 -7.24 -30.11
CA LEU A 90 -16.75 -8.37 -29.18
C LEU A 90 -17.74 -8.17 -28.02
N ILE A 91 -17.85 -6.95 -27.48
CA ILE A 91 -18.82 -6.56 -26.43
C ILE A 91 -20.24 -6.73 -26.94
N GLY A 92 -20.54 -6.26 -28.16
CA GLY A 92 -21.82 -6.47 -28.83
C GLY A 92 -22.13 -7.95 -29.01
N ARG A 93 -21.16 -8.75 -29.47
CA ARG A 93 -21.33 -10.20 -29.67
C ARG A 93 -21.52 -10.97 -28.36
N LEU A 94 -20.85 -10.57 -27.27
CA LEU A 94 -21.04 -11.15 -25.93
C LEU A 94 -22.39 -10.76 -25.31
N SER A 95 -22.90 -9.56 -25.61
CA SER A 95 -24.20 -9.07 -25.11
C SER A 95 -25.39 -9.88 -25.59
N LEU A 96 -25.22 -10.74 -26.60
CA LEU A 96 -26.22 -11.71 -27.06
C LEU A 96 -26.28 -13.00 -26.20
N SER A 97 -25.57 -13.05 -25.07
CA SER A 97 -25.48 -14.23 -24.20
C SER A 97 -25.72 -13.92 -22.73
N ASN A 98 -26.75 -14.55 -22.16
CA ASN A 98 -27.04 -14.51 -20.73
C ASN A 98 -26.14 -15.44 -19.89
N HIS A 99 -25.12 -16.06 -20.49
CA HIS A 99 -24.22 -16.98 -19.79
C HIS A 99 -23.30 -16.20 -18.84
N ILE A 100 -23.27 -16.54 -17.55
CA ILE A 100 -22.55 -15.80 -16.49
C ILE A 100 -21.09 -15.48 -16.88
N LYS A 101 -20.34 -16.47 -17.42
CA LYS A 101 -18.96 -16.26 -17.88
C LYS A 101 -18.83 -15.27 -19.05
N ALA A 102 -19.84 -15.18 -19.93
CA ALA A 102 -19.86 -14.19 -21.01
C ALA A 102 -20.16 -12.78 -20.48
N ILE A 103 -21.05 -12.66 -19.49
CA ILE A 103 -21.34 -11.39 -18.79
C ILE A 103 -20.10 -10.87 -18.05
N ARG A 104 -19.37 -11.74 -17.32
CA ARG A 104 -18.10 -11.36 -16.66
C ARG A 104 -17.07 -10.85 -17.67
N ILE A 105 -16.75 -11.66 -18.68
CA ILE A 105 -15.75 -11.28 -19.71
C ILE A 105 -16.19 -10.07 -20.55
N LYS A 106 -17.49 -9.84 -20.71
CA LYS A 106 -18.03 -8.58 -21.28
C LYS A 106 -17.65 -7.39 -20.39
N ASN A 107 -18.00 -7.40 -19.09
CA ASN A 107 -17.70 -6.30 -18.18
C ASN A 107 -16.18 -6.04 -18.09
N ASP A 108 -15.35 -7.09 -18.07
CA ASP A 108 -13.88 -6.97 -18.05
C ASP A 108 -13.34 -6.33 -19.34
N LEU A 109 -13.88 -6.72 -20.51
CA LEU A 109 -13.53 -6.12 -21.79
C LEU A 109 -14.03 -4.67 -21.92
N GLU A 110 -15.24 -4.36 -21.45
CA GLU A 110 -15.77 -2.99 -21.40
C GLU A 110 -14.88 -2.09 -20.53
N ARG A 111 -14.40 -2.58 -19.37
CA ARG A 111 -13.41 -1.86 -18.54
C ARG A 111 -12.14 -1.52 -19.34
N ARG A 112 -11.57 -2.47 -20.08
CA ARG A 112 -10.37 -2.23 -20.90
C ARG A 112 -10.62 -1.28 -22.09
N VAL A 113 -11.80 -1.32 -22.72
CA VAL A 113 -12.16 -0.39 -23.82
C VAL A 113 -12.36 1.04 -23.30
N VAL A 114 -13.03 1.20 -22.15
CA VAL A 114 -13.19 2.50 -21.48
C VAL A 114 -11.84 3.05 -21.01
N ALA A 115 -10.96 2.20 -20.47
CA ALA A 115 -9.60 2.56 -20.09
C ALA A 115 -8.80 3.11 -21.28
N LEU A 116 -8.84 2.42 -22.44
CA LEU A 116 -8.17 2.88 -23.66
C LEU A 116 -8.74 4.21 -24.18
N ARG A 117 -10.06 4.41 -24.11
CA ARG A 117 -10.70 5.69 -24.45
C ARG A 117 -10.20 6.83 -23.57
N TYR A 118 -10.09 6.64 -22.25
CA TYR A 118 -9.52 7.66 -21.34
C TYR A 118 -8.00 7.83 -21.44
N ARG A 119 -7.27 6.80 -21.87
CA ARG A 119 -5.83 6.94 -22.16
C ARG A 119 -5.57 7.83 -23.38
N LEU A 120 -6.40 7.70 -24.42
CA LEU A 120 -6.28 8.46 -25.67
C LEU A 120 -6.53 9.96 -25.52
N GLU A 121 -7.42 10.36 -24.60
CA GLU A 121 -7.93 11.73 -24.46
C GLU A 121 -8.64 12.25 -25.73
N ALA A 122 -9.36 13.37 -25.62
CA ALA A 122 -10.18 13.91 -26.72
C ALA A 122 -9.35 14.25 -27.98
N GLU A 123 -8.08 14.66 -27.80
CA GLU A 123 -7.13 14.95 -28.89
C GLU A 123 -6.97 13.78 -29.88
N ASN A 124 -7.03 12.54 -29.39
CA ASN A 124 -6.93 11.33 -30.22
C ASN A 124 -8.28 10.62 -30.45
N GLY A 125 -9.41 11.33 -30.28
CA GLY A 125 -10.75 10.76 -30.39
C GLY A 125 -11.15 9.83 -29.23
N GLY A 126 -10.44 9.95 -28.10
CA GLY A 126 -10.77 9.30 -26.83
C GLY A 126 -11.77 10.13 -26.00
N TRP A 127 -11.63 10.05 -24.68
CA TRP A 127 -12.43 10.78 -23.71
C TRP A 127 -11.53 11.52 -22.70
N ASP A 128 -11.91 12.75 -22.36
CA ASP A 128 -11.32 13.51 -21.27
C ASP A 128 -12.15 13.36 -19.99
N ARG A 129 -11.58 13.75 -18.84
CA ARG A 129 -12.32 13.84 -17.58
C ARG A 129 -13.28 15.03 -17.64
N GLU A 130 -14.56 14.76 -17.40
CA GLU A 130 -15.62 15.78 -17.34
C GLU A 130 -15.71 16.45 -15.95
N LEU A 131 -16.49 17.53 -15.87
CA LEU A 131 -16.94 18.07 -14.59
C LEU A 131 -17.96 17.10 -13.97
N PRO A 132 -17.78 16.67 -12.70
CA PRO A 132 -18.69 15.75 -12.01
C PRO A 132 -20.16 16.21 -12.01
N ASP A 133 -21.12 15.28 -12.14
CA ASP A 133 -22.51 15.56 -11.78
C ASP A 133 -22.70 15.45 -10.27
N PRO A 134 -23.39 16.39 -9.59
CA PRO A 134 -23.76 16.21 -8.19
C PRO A 134 -24.52 14.89 -7.90
N ARG A 135 -25.27 14.37 -8.88
CA ARG A 135 -25.95 13.07 -8.80
C ARG A 135 -24.97 11.90 -8.87
N ASP A 136 -23.97 11.98 -9.75
CA ASP A 136 -22.89 10.98 -9.85
C ASP A 136 -22.10 10.90 -8.53
N ILE A 137 -21.77 12.05 -7.93
CA ILE A 137 -21.12 12.14 -6.62
C ILE A 137 -22.01 11.51 -5.52
N TYR A 138 -23.31 11.84 -5.49
CA TYR A 138 -24.25 11.34 -4.50
C TYR A 138 -24.44 9.81 -4.58
N GLU A 139 -24.70 9.28 -5.78
CA GLU A 139 -24.79 7.84 -6.05
C GLU A 139 -23.52 7.11 -5.60
N LEU A 140 -22.36 7.58 -6.05
CA LEU A 140 -21.08 6.94 -5.75
C LEU A 140 -20.74 7.00 -4.25
N SER A 141 -21.04 8.13 -3.59
CA SER A 141 -20.85 8.31 -2.15
C SER A 141 -21.79 7.44 -1.31
N LYS A 142 -23.02 7.21 -1.76
CA LYS A 142 -23.96 6.29 -1.12
C LYS A 142 -23.39 4.87 -1.09
N TYR A 143 -22.92 4.36 -2.23
CA TYR A 143 -22.26 3.04 -2.30
C TYR A 143 -20.97 2.98 -1.49
N ALA A 144 -20.13 4.04 -1.54
CA ALA A 144 -18.88 4.10 -0.78
C ALA A 144 -19.12 4.10 0.73
N SER A 145 -20.14 4.81 1.20
CA SER A 145 -20.55 4.85 2.61
C SER A 145 -21.07 3.49 3.08
N THR A 146 -21.92 2.82 2.30
CA THR A 146 -22.39 1.46 2.60
C THR A 146 -21.22 0.47 2.67
N TRP A 147 -20.30 0.53 1.71
CA TRP A 147 -19.10 -0.32 1.71
C TRP A 147 -18.22 -0.05 2.95
N LYS A 148 -17.88 1.21 3.24
CA LYS A 148 -17.01 1.57 4.36
C LYS A 148 -17.61 1.22 5.73
N GLN A 149 -18.94 1.13 5.83
CA GLN A 149 -19.64 0.62 7.01
C GLN A 149 -19.62 -0.92 7.15
N SER A 150 -19.36 -1.66 6.06
CA SER A 150 -19.24 -3.12 6.06
C SER A 150 -17.80 -3.64 6.23
N GLU A 151 -16.81 -2.75 6.33
CA GLU A 151 -15.40 -3.09 6.44
C GLU A 151 -14.89 -2.88 7.88
N ASP A 152 -14.77 -3.96 8.64
CA ASP A 152 -14.26 -3.94 10.03
C ASP A 152 -12.92 -3.20 10.20
N ILE A 153 -12.11 -3.12 9.14
CA ILE A 153 -10.79 -2.46 9.16
C ILE A 153 -10.83 -0.94 9.39
N PHE A 154 -11.98 -0.28 9.25
CA PHE A 154 -12.09 1.17 9.51
C PHE A 154 -12.70 1.46 10.89
N TYR A 155 -11.93 2.13 11.76
CA TYR A 155 -12.47 2.62 13.03
C TYR A 155 -13.52 3.73 12.81
N GLN A 156 -13.25 4.65 11.88
CA GLN A 156 -14.24 5.60 11.36
C GLN A 156 -14.92 5.05 10.11
N SER A 157 -16.11 4.46 10.28
CA SER A 157 -16.93 3.89 9.19
C SER A 157 -17.61 4.93 8.29
N LYS A 158 -17.73 6.19 8.75
CA LYS A 158 -18.25 7.31 7.94
C LYS A 158 -17.22 7.78 6.91
N LEU A 159 -17.70 8.33 5.79
CA LEU A 159 -16.83 9.00 4.80
C LEU A 159 -16.19 10.26 5.40
N SER A 160 -14.88 10.44 5.20
CA SER A 160 -14.16 11.68 5.55
C SER A 160 -14.26 12.72 4.43
N VAL A 161 -13.83 13.97 4.68
CA VAL A 161 -13.73 15.02 3.65
C VAL A 161 -12.88 14.56 2.47
N HIS A 162 -11.73 13.93 2.75
CA HIS A 162 -10.83 13.39 1.74
C HIS A 162 -11.45 12.24 0.92
N ASP A 163 -12.34 11.45 1.54
CA ASP A 163 -13.10 10.41 0.84
C ASP A 163 -14.04 11.08 -0.19
N TYR A 164 -14.77 12.12 0.21
CA TYR A 164 -15.66 12.87 -0.69
C TYR A 164 -14.90 13.56 -1.83
N GLU A 165 -13.76 14.20 -1.56
CA GLU A 165 -12.89 14.78 -2.59
C GLU A 165 -12.45 13.73 -3.62
N LYS A 166 -12.09 12.53 -3.17
CA LYS A 166 -11.68 11.42 -4.04
C LYS A 166 -12.84 10.83 -4.84
N LEU A 167 -14.03 10.75 -4.24
CA LEU A 167 -15.25 10.31 -4.91
C LEU A 167 -15.73 11.35 -5.94
N GLU A 168 -15.65 12.64 -5.64
CA GLU A 168 -15.86 13.73 -6.61
C GLU A 168 -14.87 13.64 -7.77
N GLN A 169 -13.58 13.43 -7.50
CA GLN A 169 -12.58 13.25 -8.56
C GLN A 169 -12.85 12.03 -9.44
N ALA A 170 -13.30 10.91 -8.85
CA ALA A 170 -13.75 9.73 -9.59
C ALA A 170 -15.00 10.02 -10.44
N SER A 171 -15.94 10.84 -9.97
CA SER A 171 -17.18 11.17 -10.67
C SER A 171 -17.01 11.99 -11.95
N GLY A 172 -15.80 12.50 -12.24
CA GLY A 172 -15.48 13.09 -13.55
C GLY A 172 -15.28 12.05 -14.67
N TYR A 173 -15.18 10.75 -14.35
CA TYR A 173 -14.99 9.67 -15.31
C TYR A 173 -16.33 9.03 -15.72
N ARG A 174 -17.25 9.82 -16.29
CA ARG A 174 -18.62 9.40 -16.62
C ARG A 174 -18.75 8.15 -17.51
N GLY A 175 -17.79 7.88 -18.40
CA GLY A 175 -17.75 6.64 -19.19
C GLY A 175 -17.44 5.38 -18.37
N PHE A 176 -16.83 5.54 -17.19
CA PHE A 176 -16.51 4.45 -16.26
C PHE A 176 -17.59 4.23 -15.19
N LEU A 177 -18.31 5.29 -14.75
CA LEU A 177 -19.32 5.16 -13.69
C LEU A 177 -20.41 4.10 -13.98
N PRO A 178 -20.97 3.97 -15.21
CA PRO A 178 -21.95 2.91 -15.51
C PRO A 178 -21.40 1.48 -15.45
N LEU A 179 -20.08 1.29 -15.49
CA LEU A 179 -19.43 -0.02 -15.21
C LEU A 179 -19.32 -0.24 -13.70
N LEU A 180 -18.87 0.79 -12.99
CA LEU A 180 -18.64 0.78 -11.55
C LEU A 180 -19.95 0.60 -10.74
N LEU A 181 -21.03 1.26 -11.15
CA LEU A 181 -22.32 1.15 -10.47
C LEU A 181 -23.00 -0.21 -10.72
N ARG A 182 -22.79 -0.84 -11.89
CA ARG A 182 -23.39 -2.16 -12.21
C ARG A 182 -22.60 -3.38 -11.76
N ASN A 183 -21.29 -3.26 -11.53
CA ASN A 183 -20.42 -4.38 -11.17
C ASN A 183 -19.89 -4.23 -9.73
N GLU A 184 -20.42 -5.06 -8.82
CA GLU A 184 -20.07 -5.03 -7.40
C GLU A 184 -18.62 -5.48 -7.11
N GLU A 185 -18.10 -6.48 -7.83
CA GLU A 185 -16.70 -6.93 -7.70
C GLU A 185 -15.73 -5.79 -8.07
N LEU A 186 -16.02 -5.10 -9.18
CA LEU A 186 -15.29 -3.92 -9.63
C LEU A 186 -15.41 -2.76 -8.63
N ARG A 187 -16.60 -2.52 -8.08
CA ARG A 187 -16.88 -1.45 -7.11
C ARG A 187 -16.16 -1.66 -5.78
N ARG A 188 -16.19 -2.88 -5.25
CA ARG A 188 -15.44 -3.28 -4.05
C ARG A 188 -13.94 -3.08 -4.28
N SER A 189 -13.41 -3.53 -5.41
CA SER A 189 -11.99 -3.34 -5.75
C SER A 189 -11.61 -1.87 -5.94
N PHE A 190 -12.51 -1.05 -6.48
CA PHE A 190 -12.28 0.38 -6.68
C PHE A 190 -12.26 1.15 -5.35
N PHE A 191 -13.18 0.87 -4.44
CA PHE A 191 -13.16 1.50 -3.10
C PHE A 191 -11.97 1.04 -2.27
N VAL A 192 -11.56 -0.24 -2.37
CA VAL A 192 -10.27 -0.69 -1.82
C VAL A 192 -9.10 0.14 -2.36
N TYR A 193 -9.03 0.37 -3.66
CA TYR A 193 -7.95 1.14 -4.30
C TYR A 193 -7.97 2.64 -3.92
N LEU A 194 -9.13 3.29 -4.07
CA LEU A 194 -9.31 4.74 -3.93
C LEU A 194 -9.35 5.20 -2.47
N LEU A 195 -10.02 4.42 -1.62
CA LEU A 195 -10.34 4.79 -0.24
C LEU A 195 -9.42 4.08 0.75
N ARG A 196 -9.39 2.73 0.79
CA ARG A 196 -8.53 2.01 1.75
C ARG A 196 -7.04 2.27 1.49
N ASP A 197 -6.63 2.09 0.25
CA ASP A 197 -5.24 2.25 -0.19
C ASP A 197 -4.93 3.67 -0.67
N CYS A 198 -5.93 4.56 -0.66
CA CYS A 198 -5.79 6.00 -0.86
C CYS A 198 -5.18 6.47 -2.19
N LEU A 199 -5.21 5.68 -3.26
CA LEU A 199 -4.60 6.04 -4.54
C LEU A 199 -5.55 6.80 -5.49
N LYS A 200 -5.01 7.63 -6.39
CA LYS A 200 -5.80 8.41 -7.36
C LYS A 200 -6.58 7.51 -8.32
N SER A 201 -7.87 7.79 -8.48
CA SER A 201 -8.81 7.01 -9.30
C SER A 201 -8.38 6.85 -10.76
N GLU A 202 -7.63 7.81 -11.30
CA GLU A 202 -7.18 7.83 -12.70
C GLU A 202 -6.40 6.57 -13.13
N PHE A 203 -5.56 6.00 -12.26
CA PHE A 203 -4.78 4.80 -12.60
C PHE A 203 -5.66 3.56 -12.72
N PHE A 204 -6.61 3.37 -11.79
CA PHE A 204 -7.53 2.23 -11.80
C PHE A 204 -8.43 2.22 -13.04
N ILE A 205 -8.73 3.42 -13.56
CA ILE A 205 -9.62 3.67 -14.68
C ILE A 205 -8.86 3.64 -16.01
N GLN A 206 -7.70 4.28 -16.11
CA GLN A 206 -6.93 4.38 -17.36
C GLN A 206 -5.99 3.18 -17.58
N TYR A 207 -5.45 2.57 -16.52
CA TYR A 207 -4.44 1.50 -16.59
C TYR A 207 -4.83 0.28 -15.73
N PRO A 208 -5.94 -0.42 -16.06
CA PRO A 208 -6.43 -1.56 -15.28
C PRO A 208 -5.43 -2.72 -15.18
N ALA A 209 -4.65 -3.03 -16.22
CA ALA A 209 -3.64 -4.10 -16.15
C ALA A 209 -2.43 -3.70 -15.29
N LEU A 210 -1.99 -2.44 -15.35
CA LEU A 210 -0.97 -1.92 -14.45
C LEU A 210 -1.45 -1.89 -12.99
N GLN A 211 -2.72 -1.54 -12.76
CA GLN A 211 -3.32 -1.56 -11.42
C GLN A 211 -3.38 -2.98 -10.86
N GLU A 212 -3.78 -3.96 -11.66
CA GLU A 212 -3.74 -5.37 -11.29
C GLU A 212 -2.29 -5.83 -11.01
N LYS A 213 -1.31 -5.40 -11.81
CA LYS A 213 0.13 -5.65 -11.57
C LYS A 213 0.63 -5.06 -10.25
N LEU A 214 0.25 -3.82 -9.92
CA LEU A 214 0.59 -3.15 -8.65
C LEU A 214 -0.04 -3.83 -7.43
N LEU A 215 -1.24 -4.40 -7.59
CA LEU A 215 -1.91 -5.21 -6.57
C LEU A 215 -1.20 -6.55 -6.36
N PHE A 216 -0.97 -7.33 -7.42
CA PHE A 216 -0.28 -8.62 -7.35
C PHE A 216 1.19 -8.51 -6.90
N SER A 217 1.80 -7.33 -7.05
CA SER A 217 3.15 -7.03 -6.57
C SER A 217 3.20 -6.49 -5.13
N ASN A 218 2.08 -6.48 -4.38
CA ASN A 218 2.00 -5.89 -3.03
C ASN A 218 2.40 -4.39 -2.95
N MET A 219 2.45 -3.67 -4.07
CA MET A 219 2.91 -2.27 -4.16
C MET A 219 1.78 -1.26 -3.88
N GLN A 220 0.52 -1.67 -4.03
CA GLN A 220 -0.65 -0.79 -3.86
C GLN A 220 -0.67 -0.11 -2.48
N GLY A 221 -0.53 -0.88 -1.39
CA GLY A 221 -0.45 -0.33 -0.02
C GLY A 221 0.85 0.42 0.28
N ARG A 222 1.94 0.12 -0.44
CA ARG A 222 3.24 0.80 -0.30
C ARG A 222 3.20 2.23 -0.80
N ILE A 223 2.71 2.41 -2.03
CA ILE A 223 2.50 3.74 -2.62
C ILE A 223 1.46 4.49 -1.79
N GLY A 224 0.33 3.83 -1.45
CA GLY A 224 -0.74 4.40 -0.64
C GLY A 224 -0.28 4.92 0.73
N ARG A 225 0.62 4.19 1.42
CA ARG A 225 1.19 4.61 2.70
C ARG A 225 2.03 5.90 2.62
N MET A 226 2.60 6.20 1.46
CA MET A 226 3.50 7.33 1.23
C MET A 226 2.83 8.55 0.59
N GLY A 227 1.64 8.37 0.00
CA GLY A 227 0.84 9.42 -0.62
C GLY A 227 0.57 9.20 -2.10
N ASP A 228 -0.51 9.80 -2.60
CA ASP A 228 -0.99 9.58 -3.97
C ASP A 228 -0.30 10.43 -5.04
N ASP A 229 0.69 11.24 -4.66
CA ASP A 229 1.58 12.01 -5.54
C ASP A 229 2.80 11.23 -6.08
N TRP A 230 3.07 10.02 -5.57
CA TRP A 230 4.24 9.24 -6.01
C TRP A 230 4.03 8.48 -7.33
N LEU A 231 2.81 7.98 -7.56
CA LEU A 231 2.40 7.39 -8.83
C LEU A 231 1.76 8.49 -9.69
N LYS A 232 2.28 8.76 -10.88
CA LYS A 232 1.85 9.90 -11.73
C LYS A 232 1.54 9.47 -13.16
N ILE A 233 0.53 10.08 -13.77
CA ILE A 233 0.35 10.11 -15.23
C ILE A 233 1.00 11.41 -15.73
N GLU A 234 1.99 11.32 -16.61
CA GLU A 234 2.77 12.48 -17.06
C GLU A 234 2.87 12.50 -18.59
N LYS A 235 2.64 13.67 -19.21
CA LYS A 235 2.92 13.91 -20.64
C LYS A 235 4.34 14.48 -20.80
N ILE A 236 5.32 13.61 -21.03
CA ILE A 236 6.73 14.00 -21.25
C ILE A 236 6.97 14.40 -22.71
N LYS A 237 7.93 15.29 -22.98
CA LYS A 237 8.32 15.61 -24.37
C LYS A 237 9.09 14.45 -25.02
N ILE A 238 8.80 14.17 -26.28
CA ILE A 238 9.57 13.20 -27.07
C ILE A 238 10.89 13.89 -27.49
N PRO A 239 12.10 13.35 -27.18
CA PRO A 239 13.37 14.03 -27.47
C PRO A 239 13.59 14.41 -28.94
N THR A 240 12.91 13.73 -29.88
CA THR A 240 13.00 13.96 -31.33
C THR A 240 11.94 14.94 -31.87
N SER A 241 11.12 15.58 -31.02
CA SER A 241 10.10 16.55 -31.44
C SER A 241 9.89 17.65 -30.40
N SER A 242 9.89 18.91 -30.83
CA SER A 242 9.70 20.07 -29.93
C SER A 242 8.25 20.23 -29.45
N GLN A 243 7.29 19.67 -30.19
CA GLN A 243 5.84 19.78 -29.95
C GLN A 243 5.19 18.47 -29.48
N SER A 244 5.74 17.32 -29.84
CA SER A 244 5.11 16.02 -29.55
C SER A 244 5.44 15.52 -28.14
N HIS A 245 4.45 14.91 -27.49
CA HIS A 245 4.56 14.40 -26.12
C HIS A 245 4.15 12.91 -26.06
N GLU A 246 4.69 12.18 -25.09
CA GLU A 246 4.29 10.81 -24.74
C GLU A 246 3.68 10.78 -23.33
N LYS A 247 2.47 10.23 -23.22
CA LYS A 247 1.76 10.01 -21.96
C LYS A 247 2.24 8.68 -21.36
N ILE A 248 2.89 8.78 -20.21
CA ILE A 248 3.51 7.67 -19.47
C ILE A 248 2.95 7.58 -18.04
N VAL A 249 3.27 6.49 -17.36
CA VAL A 249 3.08 6.37 -15.90
C VAL A 249 4.45 6.28 -15.24
N THR A 250 4.69 7.08 -14.21
CA THR A 250 5.97 7.10 -13.49
C THR A 250 5.85 6.69 -12.02
N LEU A 251 6.93 6.12 -11.50
CA LEU A 251 7.21 5.98 -10.07
C LEU A 251 8.62 6.53 -9.75
N PRO A 252 8.88 6.89 -8.48
CA PRO A 252 10.20 7.23 -7.97
C PRO A 252 11.11 6.00 -7.76
N PHE A 253 12.39 6.15 -8.12
CA PHE A 253 13.47 5.21 -7.88
C PHE A 253 14.71 6.00 -7.42
N GLU A 254 15.13 5.85 -6.16
CA GLU A 254 16.19 6.67 -5.53
C GLU A 254 16.07 8.17 -5.88
N GLY A 255 14.88 8.71 -5.66
CA GLY A 255 14.51 10.12 -5.89
C GLY A 255 14.21 10.50 -7.35
N LYS A 256 14.44 9.60 -8.32
CA LYS A 256 14.30 9.87 -9.76
C LYS A 256 13.03 9.25 -10.31
N ALA A 257 12.20 10.03 -11.01
CA ALA A 257 11.03 9.48 -11.69
C ALA A 257 11.45 8.64 -12.92
N ALA A 258 10.88 7.44 -13.07
CA ALA A 258 11.07 6.59 -14.25
C ALA A 258 9.75 5.97 -14.73
N ASN A 259 9.64 5.77 -16.05
CA ASN A 259 8.47 5.18 -16.70
C ASN A 259 8.35 3.68 -16.36
N ILE A 260 7.22 3.27 -15.76
CA ILE A 260 6.95 1.89 -15.35
C ILE A 260 6.11 1.09 -16.36
N LEU A 261 5.66 1.71 -17.46
CA LEU A 261 4.89 1.03 -18.51
C LEU A 261 5.73 0.03 -19.31
N ASN A 262 7.03 0.31 -19.50
CA ASN A 262 7.93 -0.57 -20.24
C ASN A 262 8.54 -1.64 -19.31
N PRO A 263 8.18 -2.94 -19.44
CA PRO A 263 8.70 -4.00 -18.56
C PRO A 263 10.21 -4.22 -18.70
N ALA A 264 10.78 -3.94 -19.88
CA ALA A 264 12.21 -4.07 -20.17
C ALA A 264 13.03 -2.80 -19.84
N LYS A 265 12.41 -1.76 -19.26
CA LYS A 265 13.13 -0.55 -18.83
C LYS A 265 14.09 -0.90 -17.69
N LEU A 266 15.39 -0.78 -17.94
CA LEU A 266 16.42 -0.84 -16.92
C LEU A 266 16.37 0.39 -15.99
N ILE A 267 16.44 0.11 -14.69
CA ILE A 267 16.62 1.03 -13.58
C ILE A 267 17.96 0.70 -12.92
N HIS A 268 18.77 1.73 -12.63
CA HIS A 268 20.05 1.60 -11.96
C HIS A 268 19.94 2.22 -10.56
N PHE A 269 20.18 1.41 -9.54
CA PHE A 269 20.21 1.79 -8.13
C PHE A 269 21.66 1.97 -7.64
N ARG A 270 21.85 2.43 -6.40
CA ARG A 270 23.14 2.41 -5.70
C ARG A 270 23.77 1.01 -5.74
N GLY A 271 25.11 0.94 -5.70
CA GLY A 271 25.85 -0.32 -5.64
C GLY A 271 25.88 -1.09 -6.96
N ASN A 272 25.73 -0.37 -8.08
CA ASN A 272 25.61 -0.89 -9.45
C ASN A 272 24.47 -1.90 -9.67
N TYR A 273 23.60 -2.09 -8.68
CA TYR A 273 22.44 -2.97 -8.75
C TYR A 273 21.49 -2.46 -9.83
N THR A 274 21.35 -3.25 -10.89
CA THR A 274 20.58 -2.91 -12.09
C THR A 274 19.51 -3.97 -12.28
N LEU A 275 18.26 -3.56 -12.43
CA LEU A 275 17.12 -4.42 -12.68
C LEU A 275 16.27 -3.86 -13.82
N ASN A 276 15.55 -4.71 -14.53
CA ASN A 276 14.42 -4.29 -15.35
C ASN A 276 13.14 -4.13 -14.51
N MET A 277 12.14 -3.43 -15.05
CA MET A 277 10.88 -3.20 -14.35
C MET A 277 10.13 -4.49 -14.00
N GLN A 278 10.20 -5.55 -14.81
CA GLN A 278 9.57 -6.84 -14.48
C GLN A 278 10.21 -7.50 -13.25
N GLU A 279 11.53 -7.50 -13.12
CA GLU A 279 12.25 -8.00 -11.94
C GLU A 279 11.88 -7.20 -10.68
N ILE A 280 11.76 -5.88 -10.79
CA ILE A 280 11.35 -5.02 -9.67
C ILE A 280 9.95 -5.40 -9.15
N PHE A 281 8.98 -5.62 -10.04
CA PHE A 281 7.64 -6.08 -9.65
C PHE A 281 7.69 -7.47 -8.97
N GLU A 282 8.53 -8.39 -9.47
CA GLU A 282 8.68 -9.72 -8.90
C GLU A 282 9.29 -9.69 -7.47
N VAL A 283 10.28 -8.82 -7.22
CA VAL A 283 10.85 -8.62 -5.87
C VAL A 283 9.81 -8.17 -4.86
N PHE A 284 8.89 -7.26 -5.22
CA PHE A 284 7.81 -6.84 -4.31
C PHE A 284 6.68 -7.88 -4.20
N LYS A 285 6.38 -8.62 -5.28
CA LYS A 285 5.45 -9.77 -5.27
C LYS A 285 5.89 -10.86 -4.27
N ASN A 286 7.19 -11.14 -4.21
CA ASN A 286 7.75 -12.20 -3.36
C ASN A 286 7.89 -11.81 -1.88
N LYS A 287 7.56 -10.57 -1.47
CA LYS A 287 7.68 -10.12 -0.05
C LYS A 287 6.81 -10.88 0.96
N ASN A 288 5.84 -11.66 0.48
CA ASN A 288 5.06 -12.57 1.32
C ASN A 288 5.83 -13.87 1.70
N SER A 289 7.01 -14.10 1.11
CA SER A 289 7.83 -15.31 1.30
C SER A 289 9.32 -15.03 1.57
N GLU A 290 9.84 -13.89 1.15
CA GLU A 290 11.23 -13.46 1.35
C GLU A 290 11.33 -11.95 1.61
N VAL A 291 12.51 -11.45 1.99
CA VAL A 291 12.70 -10.03 2.35
C VAL A 291 12.76 -9.11 1.12
N GLY A 292 13.37 -9.59 0.04
CA GLY A 292 13.78 -8.79 -1.11
C GLY A 292 14.96 -7.83 -0.81
N ASN A 293 15.52 -7.28 -1.88
CA ASN A 293 16.58 -6.24 -1.83
C ASN A 293 16.07 -4.85 -2.26
N LEU A 294 14.75 -4.67 -2.36
CA LEU A 294 14.10 -3.40 -2.65
C LEU A 294 13.10 -3.06 -1.54
N GLU A 295 12.92 -1.78 -1.26
CA GLU A 295 11.82 -1.28 -0.43
C GLU A 295 11.29 0.08 -0.92
N PHE A 296 10.07 0.46 -0.53
CA PHE A 296 9.41 1.71 -0.91
C PHE A 296 9.42 2.72 0.25
N MET A 297 10.17 3.81 0.11
CA MET A 297 10.54 4.75 1.19
C MET A 297 10.41 6.22 0.73
N ALA A 298 10.94 7.20 1.47
CA ALA A 298 10.77 8.64 1.19
C ALA A 298 11.47 9.13 -0.09
N GLU A 299 12.19 8.26 -0.79
CA GLU A 299 12.77 8.50 -2.12
C GLU A 299 12.20 7.55 -3.18
N GLY A 300 11.09 6.86 -2.87
CA GLY A 300 10.49 5.84 -3.71
C GLY A 300 11.10 4.46 -3.52
N ILE A 301 11.22 3.72 -4.61
CA ILE A 301 11.85 2.40 -4.62
C ILE A 301 13.36 2.57 -4.46
N VAL A 302 13.94 1.95 -3.43
CA VAL A 302 15.36 2.04 -3.09
C VAL A 302 15.99 0.65 -2.98
N ASN A 303 17.28 0.52 -3.30
CA ASN A 303 18.04 -0.70 -3.05
C ASN A 303 18.30 -0.86 -1.54
N TRP A 304 17.44 -1.60 -0.85
CA TRP A 304 17.49 -1.73 0.59
C TRP A 304 16.93 -3.08 1.05
N ASN A 305 17.71 -3.81 1.83
CA ASN A 305 17.25 -5.04 2.47
C ASN A 305 16.92 -4.79 3.95
N VAL A 306 15.63 -4.80 4.27
CA VAL A 306 15.09 -4.40 5.58
C VAL A 306 15.55 -5.29 6.74
N HIS A 307 16.00 -6.52 6.49
CA HIS A 307 16.53 -7.43 7.54
C HIS A 307 18.06 -7.33 7.71
N LYS A 308 18.80 -6.85 6.71
CA LYS A 308 20.27 -6.67 6.77
C LYS A 308 20.68 -5.26 7.22
N LEU A 309 19.80 -4.27 7.00
CA LEU A 309 20.08 -2.84 7.10
C LEU A 309 21.27 -2.45 6.24
N GLY A 310 21.14 -2.66 4.93
CA GLY A 310 22.15 -2.34 3.94
C GLY A 310 21.64 -2.36 2.50
N TRP A 311 22.38 -1.67 1.64
CA TRP A 311 22.22 -1.71 0.18
C TRP A 311 22.90 -2.97 -0.37
N TRP A 312 22.37 -3.59 -1.41
CA TRP A 312 23.06 -4.66 -2.14
C TRP A 312 24.11 -4.05 -3.07
N ASP A 313 25.34 -4.55 -3.00
CA ASP A 313 26.41 -4.21 -3.93
C ASP A 313 26.61 -5.37 -4.91
N ALA A 314 26.40 -5.08 -6.19
CA ALA A 314 26.49 -6.06 -7.27
C ALA A 314 27.93 -6.48 -7.60
N ASP A 315 28.90 -5.56 -7.45
CA ASP A 315 30.32 -5.82 -7.77
C ASP A 315 30.99 -6.64 -6.66
N LYS A 316 30.61 -6.38 -5.40
CA LYS A 316 31.06 -7.12 -4.21
C LYS A 316 30.23 -8.37 -3.93
N ALA A 317 29.11 -8.56 -4.64
CA ALA A 317 28.09 -9.60 -4.40
C ALA A 317 27.68 -9.74 -2.91
N ASN A 318 27.51 -8.61 -2.22
CA ASN A 318 27.33 -8.57 -0.76
C ASN A 318 26.56 -7.30 -0.33
N PHE A 319 26.14 -7.22 0.94
CA PHE A 319 25.45 -6.05 1.48
C PHE A 319 26.41 -5.02 2.10
N GLU A 320 26.33 -3.77 1.67
CA GLU A 320 26.89 -2.62 2.40
C GLU A 320 26.01 -2.30 3.61
N THR A 321 26.17 -3.06 4.70
CA THR A 321 25.37 -2.85 5.92
C THR A 321 25.82 -1.60 6.68
N ILE A 322 24.88 -0.87 7.29
CA ILE A 322 25.19 0.34 8.07
C ILE A 322 26.14 0.08 9.25
N THR A 323 26.98 1.05 9.57
CA THR A 323 27.96 0.98 10.66
C THR A 323 27.35 1.31 12.02
N LEU A 324 27.28 0.32 12.91
CA LEU A 324 26.69 0.45 14.26
C LEU A 324 27.66 0.94 15.35
N HIS A 325 28.90 1.31 14.99
CA HIS A 325 29.89 1.81 15.96
C HIS A 325 29.70 3.31 16.31
N ASN A 326 29.02 4.07 15.47
CA ASN A 326 28.79 5.50 15.67
C ASN A 326 27.57 5.75 16.56
N ARG A 327 27.61 6.77 17.42
CA ARG A 327 26.44 7.22 18.22
C ARG A 327 25.22 7.50 17.34
N ASP A 328 25.46 8.10 16.18
CA ASP A 328 24.44 8.47 15.19
C ASP A 328 24.30 7.44 14.05
N TRP A 329 24.47 6.15 14.38
CA TRP A 329 24.36 4.99 13.47
C TRP A 329 23.08 4.93 12.62
N TRP A 330 22.02 5.64 13.05
CA TRP A 330 20.71 5.70 12.42
C TRP A 330 20.63 6.74 11.29
N ARG A 331 21.50 7.76 11.26
CA ARG A 331 21.48 8.80 10.22
C ARG A 331 21.76 8.30 8.79
N PRO A 332 22.58 7.25 8.57
CA PRO A 332 22.79 6.66 7.25
C PRO A 332 21.64 5.75 6.77
N LEU A 333 20.60 5.52 7.58
CA LEU A 333 19.40 4.81 7.10
C LEU A 333 18.74 5.62 5.97
N PRO A 334 18.24 4.97 4.89
CA PRO A 334 17.34 5.64 3.97
C PRO A 334 16.10 6.12 4.74
N LEU A 335 15.64 7.35 4.47
CA LEU A 335 14.50 7.92 5.19
C LEU A 335 13.21 7.18 4.82
N PHE A 336 12.49 6.65 5.80
CA PHE A 336 11.19 5.99 5.55
C PHE A 336 10.10 7.00 5.15
N GLU A 337 9.79 7.97 6.02
CA GLU A 337 8.82 9.03 5.77
C GLU A 337 9.31 10.35 6.37
N VAL A 338 8.96 11.48 5.74
CA VAL A 338 9.22 12.82 6.26
C VAL A 338 7.92 13.61 6.23
N ILE A 339 7.44 14.04 7.40
CA ILE A 339 6.17 14.75 7.56
C ILE A 339 6.37 16.17 8.08
N SER A 340 5.37 17.02 7.84
CA SER A 340 5.35 18.38 8.41
C SER A 340 5.06 18.36 9.92
N LYS A 341 5.43 19.43 10.64
CA LYS A 341 5.07 19.59 12.06
C LYS A 341 3.56 19.51 12.26
N GLU A 342 2.79 20.20 11.42
CA GLU A 342 1.33 20.27 11.52
C GLU A 342 0.70 18.87 11.45
N GLU A 343 1.10 18.09 10.45
CA GLU A 343 0.74 16.68 10.23
C GLU A 343 1.23 15.76 11.36
N ALA A 344 2.39 16.05 11.96
CA ALA A 344 2.87 15.31 13.13
C ALA A 344 2.00 15.59 14.38
N GLN A 345 1.59 16.85 14.59
CA GLN A 345 0.68 17.23 15.68
C GLN A 345 -0.74 16.66 15.50
N GLU A 346 -1.19 16.48 14.25
CA GLU A 346 -2.44 15.79 13.91
C GLU A 346 -2.34 14.27 14.14
N ARG A 347 -1.36 13.59 13.53
CA ARG A 347 -1.20 12.13 13.62
C ARG A 347 -0.82 11.63 15.03
N TYR A 348 0.02 12.39 15.75
CA TYR A 348 0.71 11.92 16.96
C TYR A 348 0.63 12.87 18.16
N GLY A 349 -0.16 13.94 18.06
CA GLY A 349 -0.55 14.80 19.18
C GLY A 349 0.24 16.11 19.33
N GLN A 350 -0.42 17.09 19.93
CA GLN A 350 0.00 18.50 19.96
C GLN A 350 1.37 18.77 20.63
N HIS A 351 1.92 17.84 21.39
CA HIS A 351 3.23 17.96 22.05
C HIS A 351 4.41 18.05 21.07
N LEU A 352 4.21 17.69 19.80
CA LEU A 352 5.21 17.73 18.73
C LEU A 352 5.44 19.16 18.20
N ASN A 353 5.98 20.02 19.07
CA ASN A 353 6.24 21.43 18.82
C ASN A 353 7.27 21.76 17.70
N GLY A 354 8.02 20.77 17.20
CA GLY A 354 9.09 20.91 16.19
C GLY A 354 10.51 20.61 16.73
N THR A 355 10.64 20.37 18.04
CA THR A 355 11.92 20.10 18.73
C THR A 355 11.84 18.94 19.74
N SER A 356 10.64 18.66 20.27
CA SER A 356 10.33 17.42 21.01
C SER A 356 10.54 16.18 20.13
N TRP A 357 10.86 15.05 20.73
CA TRP A 357 10.81 13.74 20.05
C TRP A 357 9.51 13.03 20.48
N SER A 358 9.10 11.98 19.76
CA SER A 358 8.09 11.03 20.26
C SER A 358 8.46 9.61 19.83
N ALA A 359 8.12 8.64 20.66
CA ALA A 359 8.12 7.23 20.31
C ALA A 359 6.68 6.70 20.36
N VAL A 360 6.25 6.05 19.29
CA VAL A 360 4.88 5.57 19.11
C VAL A 360 4.86 4.05 19.22
N ALA A 361 4.09 3.55 20.16
CA ALA A 361 3.72 2.15 20.22
C ALA A 361 2.61 1.90 19.18
N THR A 362 2.94 1.28 18.04
CA THR A 362 1.96 0.90 17.02
C THR A 362 1.65 -0.59 17.07
N ALA A 363 0.39 -0.95 16.88
CA ALA A 363 -0.05 -2.33 16.65
C ALA A 363 -1.04 -2.45 15.50
N THR A 364 -0.89 -3.51 14.71
CA THR A 364 -1.81 -3.90 13.65
C THR A 364 -2.58 -5.17 14.00
N ARG A 365 -3.78 -5.35 13.44
CA ARG A 365 -4.55 -6.61 13.48
C ARG A 365 -5.45 -6.77 12.25
N GLY A 366 -5.63 -8.02 11.82
CA GLY A 366 -6.49 -8.38 10.67
C GLY A 366 -7.99 -8.44 11.00
N SER A 367 -8.37 -8.95 12.17
CA SER A 367 -9.76 -9.00 12.65
C SER A 367 -9.94 -8.21 13.96
N ALA A 368 -11.20 -7.92 14.34
CA ALA A 368 -11.54 -7.11 15.52
C ALA A 368 -11.37 -7.85 16.87
N THR A 369 -10.98 -9.12 16.84
CA THR A 369 -10.78 -9.99 18.01
C THR A 369 -9.46 -9.71 18.73
N LEU A 370 -9.21 -10.47 19.81
CA LEU A 370 -7.89 -10.66 20.44
C LEU A 370 -7.18 -11.92 19.91
N ASN A 371 -7.27 -12.21 18.61
CA ASN A 371 -6.46 -13.24 17.94
C ASN A 371 -4.99 -12.79 17.84
N TYR A 372 -4.05 -13.74 17.97
CA TYR A 372 -2.62 -13.52 17.72
C TYR A 372 -2.31 -13.52 16.22
N GLU A 373 -3.07 -14.26 15.42
CA GLU A 373 -2.90 -14.35 13.96
C GLU A 373 -3.18 -13.00 13.30
N GLN A 374 -2.43 -12.67 12.26
CA GLN A 374 -2.51 -11.39 11.54
C GLN A 374 -2.33 -10.14 12.42
N SER A 375 -1.80 -10.29 13.64
CA SER A 375 -1.46 -9.19 14.55
C SER A 375 0.06 -8.97 14.59
N HIS A 376 0.50 -7.71 14.73
CA HIS A 376 1.92 -7.35 14.83
C HIS A 376 2.10 -6.00 15.52
N ALA A 377 3.22 -5.76 16.20
CA ALA A 377 3.52 -4.50 16.88
C ALA A 377 4.91 -3.98 16.53
N TYR A 378 5.04 -2.67 16.30
CA TYR A 378 6.26 -2.03 15.84
C TYR A 378 6.38 -0.58 16.33
N LEU A 379 7.61 -0.08 16.38
CA LEU A 379 7.98 1.17 17.04
C LEU A 379 8.23 2.27 16.01
N GLU A 380 7.40 3.32 15.98
CA GLU A 380 7.64 4.51 15.17
C GLU A 380 8.41 5.54 16.02
N LEU A 381 9.56 6.01 15.56
CA LEU A 381 10.35 7.03 16.24
C LEU A 381 10.35 8.33 15.43
N LEU A 382 9.74 9.38 15.99
CA LEU A 382 9.70 10.71 15.38
C LEU A 382 10.89 11.55 15.83
N ILE A 383 11.80 11.81 14.89
CA ILE A 383 13.00 12.61 15.09
C ILE A 383 12.83 13.98 14.41
N PRO A 384 12.86 15.10 15.16
CA PRO A 384 12.71 16.44 14.59
C PRO A 384 13.90 16.82 13.69
N ARG A 385 13.61 17.56 12.63
CA ARG A 385 14.58 18.05 11.63
C ARG A 385 14.51 19.57 11.50
N ARG A 386 15.51 20.15 10.82
CA ARG A 386 15.49 21.56 10.40
C ARG A 386 14.24 21.83 9.54
N GLY A 387 13.65 23.03 9.69
CA GLY A 387 12.49 23.44 8.89
C GLY A 387 11.15 22.86 9.33
N ASN A 388 10.92 22.68 10.64
CA ASN A 388 9.64 22.23 11.22
C ASN A 388 9.07 20.95 10.57
N SER A 389 9.93 19.93 10.42
CA SER A 389 9.56 18.61 9.89
C SER A 389 10.09 17.50 10.79
N TYR A 390 9.52 16.31 10.67
CA TYR A 390 9.96 15.09 11.37
C TYR A 390 10.35 14.03 10.34
N ALA A 391 11.44 13.30 10.61
CA ALA A 391 11.63 11.98 10.00
C ALA A 391 11.02 10.93 10.92
N ILE A 392 10.31 9.98 10.32
CA ILE A 392 9.78 8.79 10.99
C ILE A 392 10.75 7.64 10.76
N TYR A 393 10.99 6.86 11.82
CA TYR A 393 11.78 5.64 11.75
C TYR A 393 11.04 4.46 12.38
N ASP A 394 10.61 3.51 11.56
CA ASP A 394 9.77 2.38 11.98
C ASP A 394 10.60 1.10 12.17
N PHE A 395 10.75 0.65 13.43
CA PHE A 395 11.55 -0.51 13.80
C PHE A 395 10.69 -1.67 14.31
N GLY A 396 10.93 -2.86 13.78
CA GLY A 396 10.14 -4.07 14.09
C GLY A 396 10.98 -5.29 14.43
N LYS A 397 10.57 -6.10 15.41
CA LYS A 397 11.24 -7.38 15.72
C LYS A 397 10.60 -8.52 14.93
N PHE A 398 11.37 -9.17 14.05
CA PHE A 398 10.92 -10.27 13.20
C PHE A 398 11.71 -11.55 13.41
N ALA A 399 11.11 -12.69 13.06
CA ALA A 399 11.86 -13.92 12.81
C ALA A 399 12.71 -13.79 11.54
N THR A 400 13.88 -14.42 11.52
CA THR A 400 14.80 -14.41 10.35
C THR A 400 14.41 -15.37 9.23
N LYS A 401 13.35 -16.17 9.43
CA LYS A 401 12.75 -17.07 8.44
C LYS A 401 11.24 -16.86 8.44
N PHE A 402 10.65 -16.90 7.25
CA PHE A 402 9.20 -16.98 7.05
C PHE A 402 8.79 -18.46 6.92
N PRO A 403 7.58 -18.85 7.35
CA PRO A 403 7.05 -20.18 7.09
C PRO A 403 6.55 -20.26 5.63
N THR A 404 6.89 -21.33 4.92
CA THR A 404 6.45 -21.55 3.53
C THR A 404 5.28 -22.53 3.43
N THR A 405 5.04 -23.33 4.47
CA THR A 405 3.96 -24.31 4.55
C THR A 405 3.13 -24.17 5.83
N PHE A 406 1.89 -24.67 5.81
CA PHE A 406 1.01 -24.69 6.99
C PHE A 406 1.64 -25.38 8.22
N LEU A 407 2.42 -26.45 8.00
CA LEU A 407 3.12 -27.15 9.09
C LEU A 407 4.27 -26.32 9.67
N GLU A 408 4.97 -25.55 8.85
CA GLU A 408 5.98 -24.59 9.33
C GLU A 408 5.32 -23.44 10.09
N THR A 409 4.18 -22.91 9.62
CA THR A 409 3.40 -21.89 10.34
C THR A 409 2.98 -22.39 11.72
N LEU A 410 2.41 -23.61 11.79
CA LEU A 410 2.03 -24.23 13.06
C LEU A 410 3.24 -24.46 13.97
N SER A 411 4.36 -24.94 13.42
CA SER A 411 5.61 -25.11 14.17
C SER A 411 6.21 -23.78 14.65
N MET A 412 6.00 -22.66 13.93
CA MET A 412 6.53 -21.34 14.31
C MET A 412 5.83 -20.70 15.51
N PHE A 413 4.62 -21.14 15.87
CA PHE A 413 4.03 -20.76 17.16
C PHE A 413 4.82 -21.33 18.33
N CYS A 414 5.25 -22.59 18.25
CA CYS A 414 5.97 -23.24 19.35
C CYS A 414 7.50 -23.09 19.27
N HIS A 415 8.07 -22.90 18.08
CA HIS A 415 9.51 -22.78 17.87
C HIS A 415 10.08 -21.43 18.33
N THR A 416 11.26 -21.45 18.96
CA THR A 416 12.04 -20.24 19.24
C THR A 416 13.03 -19.99 18.10
N ALA A 417 12.69 -19.11 17.17
CA ALA A 417 13.51 -18.76 16.00
C ALA A 417 14.64 -17.77 16.34
N LYS A 418 15.64 -17.64 15.46
CA LYS A 418 16.54 -16.47 15.45
C LYS A 418 15.82 -15.23 14.92
N ALA A 419 16.10 -14.08 15.50
CA ALA A 419 15.43 -12.82 15.23
C ALA A 419 16.33 -11.75 14.60
N THR A 420 15.71 -10.75 13.98
CA THR A 420 16.34 -9.48 13.60
C THR A 420 15.46 -8.30 14.02
N VAL A 421 16.01 -7.09 13.95
CA VAL A 421 15.21 -5.86 13.95
C VAL A 421 15.20 -5.33 12.52
N ALA A 422 14.01 -5.28 11.92
CA ALA A 422 13.78 -4.78 10.58
C ALA A 422 13.60 -3.25 10.56
N TYR A 423 13.93 -2.63 9.44
CA TYR A 423 13.65 -1.22 9.16
C TYR A 423 13.46 -0.97 7.65
N PRO A 424 12.36 -0.36 7.19
CA PRO A 424 11.11 -0.15 7.95
C PRO A 424 10.47 -1.49 8.38
N ASP A 425 9.47 -1.43 9.25
CA ASP A 425 8.61 -2.58 9.54
C ASP A 425 7.64 -2.83 8.37
N GLU A 426 7.57 -4.06 7.84
CA GLU A 426 6.70 -4.43 6.72
C GLU A 426 5.21 -4.04 6.95
N ASN A 427 4.74 -4.06 8.20
CA ASN A 427 3.34 -3.81 8.53
C ASN A 427 2.94 -2.33 8.40
N VAL A 428 3.88 -1.39 8.21
CA VAL A 428 3.56 0.02 7.90
C VAL A 428 2.75 0.15 6.62
N TYR A 429 2.95 -0.79 5.68
CA TYR A 429 2.30 -0.83 4.36
C TYR A 429 0.98 -1.62 4.36
N TYR A 430 0.64 -2.30 5.47
CA TYR A 430 -0.53 -3.18 5.55
C TYR A 430 -1.82 -2.38 5.79
N THR A 431 -2.32 -1.79 4.71
CA THR A 431 -3.62 -1.11 4.60
C THR A 431 -4.82 -2.02 4.81
N HIS A 432 -4.63 -3.34 4.68
CA HIS A 432 -5.64 -4.37 4.94
C HIS A 432 -5.83 -4.69 6.44
N ARG A 433 -5.18 -3.97 7.35
CA ARG A 433 -5.27 -4.16 8.81
C ARG A 433 -5.72 -2.89 9.51
N GLN A 434 -6.36 -3.02 10.67
CA GLN A 434 -6.53 -1.88 11.59
C GLN A 434 -5.16 -1.45 12.15
N HIS A 435 -4.94 -0.16 12.37
CA HIS A 435 -3.76 0.41 13.05
C HIS A 435 -4.19 1.10 14.35
N ALA A 436 -3.56 0.74 15.47
CA ALA A 436 -3.69 1.41 16.77
C ALA A 436 -2.35 2.02 17.17
N GLN A 437 -2.36 3.27 17.64
CA GLN A 437 -1.14 4.03 17.93
C GLN A 437 -1.24 4.73 19.29
N HIS A 438 -0.18 4.63 20.09
CA HIS A 438 -0.03 5.41 21.32
C HIS A 438 1.31 6.17 21.30
N SER A 439 1.23 7.50 21.15
CA SER A 439 2.37 8.41 21.05
C SER A 439 2.86 8.82 22.44
N ILE A 440 4.14 8.59 22.72
CA ILE A 440 4.80 8.87 24.01
C ILE A 440 5.84 9.98 23.80
N PRO A 441 5.64 11.19 24.37
CA PRO A 441 6.57 12.30 24.22
C PRO A 441 7.93 11.97 24.85
N LEU A 442 9.01 12.16 24.10
CA LEU A 442 10.38 11.94 24.56
C LEU A 442 11.18 13.25 24.53
N ASN A 443 12.03 13.46 25.53
CA ASN A 443 13.12 14.42 25.41
C ASN A 443 14.29 13.82 24.61
N GLN A 444 15.22 14.67 24.14
CA GLN A 444 16.32 14.22 23.27
C GLN A 444 17.24 13.17 23.93
N LYS A 445 17.44 13.22 25.25
CA LYS A 445 18.24 12.21 25.99
C LYS A 445 17.55 10.84 25.94
N GLN A 446 16.24 10.80 26.15
CA GLN A 446 15.43 9.59 26.02
C GLN A 446 15.42 9.05 24.59
N GLY A 447 15.31 9.93 23.59
CA GLY A 447 15.41 9.55 22.17
C GLY A 447 16.72 8.86 21.83
N TYR A 448 17.86 9.40 22.28
CA TYR A 448 19.16 8.73 22.13
C TYR A 448 19.27 7.43 22.93
N GLN A 449 18.70 7.35 24.13
CA GLN A 449 18.68 6.13 24.94
C GLN A 449 17.90 5.00 24.26
N LEU A 450 16.74 5.30 23.65
CA LEU A 450 15.95 4.35 22.88
C LEU A 450 16.71 3.86 21.64
N LEU A 451 17.35 4.77 20.90
CA LEU A 451 18.21 4.44 19.76
C LEU A 451 19.41 3.57 20.15
N GLU A 452 20.00 3.78 21.33
CA GLU A 452 21.08 2.93 21.85
C GLU A 452 20.56 1.52 22.18
N LEU A 453 19.40 1.39 22.82
CA LEU A 453 18.78 0.10 23.09
C LEU A 453 18.40 -0.67 21.81
N ILE A 454 18.09 0.02 20.71
CA ILE A 454 17.88 -0.59 19.39
C ILE A 454 19.23 -1.00 18.76
N ARG A 455 20.26 -0.15 18.84
CA ARG A 455 21.63 -0.43 18.35
C ARG A 455 22.21 -1.71 18.95
N LEU A 456 22.03 -1.91 20.26
CA LEU A 456 22.50 -3.10 20.98
C LEU A 456 21.79 -4.38 20.51
N ASP A 457 20.49 -4.32 20.22
CA ASP A 457 19.75 -5.48 19.69
C ASP A 457 20.11 -5.76 18.23
N LEU A 458 20.40 -4.75 17.42
CA LEU A 458 20.94 -4.92 16.07
C LEU A 458 22.32 -5.61 16.08
N ILE A 459 23.17 -5.29 17.06
CA ILE A 459 24.44 -6.00 17.28
C ILE A 459 24.18 -7.46 17.68
N LYS A 460 23.25 -7.73 18.61
CA LYS A 460 22.83 -9.11 18.96
C LYS A 460 22.28 -9.87 17.76
N ALA A 461 21.47 -9.24 16.92
CA ALA A 461 20.88 -9.83 15.72
C ALA A 461 21.94 -10.18 14.67
N ARG A 462 22.88 -9.27 14.39
CA ARG A 462 24.02 -9.52 13.48
C ARG A 462 24.92 -10.65 13.98
N ALA A 463 25.10 -10.78 15.30
CA ALA A 463 25.81 -11.91 15.92
C ALA A 463 24.96 -13.21 15.98
N GLY A 464 23.70 -13.19 15.53
CA GLY A 464 22.79 -14.34 15.58
C GLY A 464 22.35 -14.73 16.99
N ASN A 465 22.46 -13.82 17.95
CA ASN A 465 22.20 -13.99 19.38
C ASN A 465 20.88 -13.35 19.85
N PHE A 466 19.98 -13.06 18.92
CA PHE A 466 18.65 -12.50 19.17
C PHE A 466 17.59 -13.54 18.79
N VAL A 467 16.51 -13.65 19.58
CA VAL A 467 15.49 -14.72 19.43
C VAL A 467 14.07 -14.16 19.33
N TYR A 468 13.20 -14.90 18.65
CA TYR A 468 11.78 -14.61 18.49
C TYR A 468 10.96 -15.87 18.80
N GLN A 469 9.92 -15.73 19.61
CA GLN A 469 8.85 -16.72 19.77
C GLN A 469 7.54 -15.97 20.02
N ILE A 470 6.46 -16.44 19.40
CA ILE A 470 5.22 -15.66 19.20
C ILE A 470 4.50 -15.30 20.50
N GLU A 471 4.60 -16.10 21.55
CA GLU A 471 3.90 -15.86 22.82
C GLU A 471 4.76 -15.07 23.83
N SER A 472 6.06 -15.34 23.86
CA SER A 472 6.93 -15.03 25.01
C SER A 472 8.15 -14.16 24.71
N GLU A 473 8.50 -14.01 23.43
CA GLU A 473 9.69 -13.31 22.92
C GLU A 473 9.38 -12.54 21.62
N ASN A 474 8.16 -12.00 21.53
CA ASN A 474 7.63 -11.42 20.30
C ASN A 474 7.95 -9.91 20.14
N CYS A 475 7.32 -9.30 19.13
CA CYS A 475 7.46 -7.89 18.76
C CYS A 475 6.81 -6.92 19.76
N ALA A 476 5.65 -7.26 20.33
CA ALA A 476 4.94 -6.43 21.30
C ALA A 476 5.67 -6.37 22.66
N LYS A 477 6.21 -7.51 23.11
CA LYS A 477 7.08 -7.57 24.29
C LYS A 477 8.31 -6.70 24.11
N TRP A 478 9.04 -6.91 23.01
CA TRP A 478 10.25 -6.14 22.69
C TRP A 478 9.99 -4.63 22.71
N LEU A 479 8.94 -4.18 22.03
CA LEU A 479 8.55 -2.78 22.01
C LEU A 479 8.23 -2.23 23.41
N HIS A 480 7.48 -2.99 24.20
CA HIS A 480 7.11 -2.58 25.57
C HIS A 480 8.33 -2.44 26.47
N GLU A 481 9.21 -3.44 26.51
CA GLU A 481 10.44 -3.43 27.32
C GLU A 481 11.39 -2.29 26.91
N LYS A 482 11.48 -1.97 25.61
CA LYS A 482 12.32 -0.87 25.11
C LYS A 482 11.79 0.51 25.50
N LEU A 483 10.48 0.70 25.53
CA LEU A 483 9.87 1.95 25.96
C LEU A 483 9.92 2.10 27.49
N GLU A 484 9.59 1.05 28.25
CA GLU A 484 9.64 1.06 29.72
C GLU A 484 11.06 1.34 30.25
N ALA A 485 12.09 0.78 29.59
CA ALA A 485 13.50 1.07 29.91
C ALA A 485 13.95 2.52 29.62
N VAL A 486 13.10 3.37 29.02
CA VAL A 486 13.40 4.76 28.61
C VAL A 486 12.51 5.79 29.30
N VAL A 487 11.24 5.46 29.55
CA VAL A 487 10.29 6.37 30.23
C VAL A 487 9.94 5.96 31.66
N GLY A 488 10.45 4.80 32.12
CA GLY A 488 10.01 4.19 33.37
C GLY A 488 8.69 3.43 33.20
N LYS A 489 8.09 3.02 34.32
CA LYS A 489 6.94 2.11 34.38
C LYS A 489 5.82 2.52 33.43
N LEU A 490 5.42 1.62 32.53
CA LEU A 490 4.33 1.83 31.59
C LEU A 490 2.98 1.25 32.09
N TYR A 491 1.90 1.69 31.44
CA TYR A 491 0.63 0.97 31.45
C TYR A 491 0.75 -0.30 30.59
N ASN A 492 0.00 -1.36 30.92
CA ASN A 492 0.02 -2.64 30.19
C ASN A 492 -0.56 -2.49 28.76
N LEU A 493 0.28 -2.04 27.82
CA LEU A 493 -0.08 -1.78 26.42
C LEU A 493 -0.54 -3.06 25.69
N PHE A 494 0.09 -4.19 25.99
CA PHE A 494 -0.09 -5.47 25.29
C PHE A 494 -0.31 -6.68 26.22
N THR A 495 -0.08 -6.50 27.52
CA THR A 495 0.07 -7.61 28.48
C THR A 495 -1.28 -8.15 28.94
N MET A 496 -1.55 -9.43 28.67
CA MET A 496 -2.77 -10.16 29.06
C MET A 496 -2.46 -11.64 29.33
N LYS A 497 -3.38 -12.43 29.89
CA LYS A 497 -3.15 -13.88 30.01
C LYS A 497 -3.35 -14.58 28.67
N LEU A 498 -2.59 -15.65 28.40
CA LEU A 498 -2.76 -16.46 27.18
C LEU A 498 -4.21 -16.93 27.02
N LEU A 499 -4.82 -17.42 28.11
CA LEU A 499 -6.21 -17.89 28.09
C LEU A 499 -7.25 -16.77 28.00
N ASP A 500 -6.87 -15.50 27.96
CA ASP A 500 -7.80 -14.39 27.66
C ASP A 500 -7.79 -14.04 26.15
N THR A 501 -6.89 -14.62 25.35
CA THR A 501 -6.82 -14.39 23.89
C THR A 501 -7.99 -15.04 23.14
N GLU A 502 -8.26 -14.60 21.92
CA GLU A 502 -9.40 -15.03 21.11
C GLU A 502 -8.94 -15.67 19.80
N PRO A 503 -8.25 -16.83 19.83
CA PRO A 503 -7.87 -17.54 18.62
C PRO A 503 -9.10 -18.09 17.89
N GLU A 504 -8.95 -18.28 16.58
CA GLU A 504 -10.01 -18.75 15.70
C GLU A 504 -9.90 -20.28 15.46
N GLY A 505 -10.76 -20.83 14.58
CA GLY A 505 -10.71 -22.23 14.15
C GLY A 505 -10.74 -23.29 15.27
N ILE A 506 -9.88 -24.31 15.15
CA ILE A 506 -9.78 -25.42 16.11
C ILE A 506 -9.15 -24.97 17.44
N VAL A 507 -8.22 -24.01 17.40
CA VAL A 507 -7.52 -23.51 18.60
C VAL A 507 -8.51 -22.85 19.56
N ARG A 508 -9.55 -22.18 19.05
CA ARG A 508 -10.69 -21.67 19.84
C ARG A 508 -11.31 -22.72 20.76
N TRP A 509 -11.53 -23.93 20.24
CA TRP A 509 -12.15 -25.04 20.99
C TRP A 509 -11.20 -25.62 22.03
N ILE A 510 -9.91 -25.72 21.71
CA ILE A 510 -8.87 -26.13 22.67
C ILE A 510 -8.79 -25.12 23.84
N PHE A 511 -8.74 -23.82 23.53
CA PHE A 511 -8.69 -22.77 24.55
C PHE A 511 -9.98 -22.72 25.39
N HIS A 512 -11.15 -22.90 24.78
CA HIS A 512 -12.42 -23.01 25.50
C HIS A 512 -12.45 -24.23 26.43
N GLY A 513 -12.04 -25.41 25.97
CA GLY A 513 -11.95 -26.62 26.79
C GLY A 513 -10.99 -26.44 27.98
N ILE A 514 -9.83 -25.81 27.77
CA ILE A 514 -8.86 -25.55 28.84
C ILE A 514 -9.41 -24.52 29.85
N ARG A 515 -10.12 -23.47 29.42
CA ARG A 515 -10.76 -22.48 30.32
C ARG A 515 -11.72 -23.12 31.33
N LEU A 516 -12.38 -24.22 30.97
CA LEU A 516 -13.31 -24.96 31.85
C LEU A 516 -12.59 -25.77 32.95
N LEU A 517 -11.28 -25.98 32.84
CA LEU A 517 -10.51 -26.76 33.81
C LEU A 517 -10.11 -25.90 35.03
N PRO A 518 -9.91 -26.51 36.22
CA PRO A 518 -9.40 -25.80 37.40
C PRO A 518 -8.08 -25.08 37.11
N LYS A 519 -7.91 -23.85 37.62
CA LYS A 519 -6.78 -22.95 37.29
C LYS A 519 -5.39 -23.61 37.39
N GLY A 520 -5.18 -24.50 38.36
CA GLY A 520 -3.91 -25.24 38.51
C GLY A 520 -3.61 -26.26 37.40
N CYS A 521 -4.63 -26.75 36.68
CA CYS A 521 -4.49 -27.70 35.57
C CYS A 521 -4.28 -27.01 34.22
N GLN A 522 -4.72 -25.75 34.10
CA GLN A 522 -4.72 -24.99 32.84
C GLN A 522 -3.32 -24.86 32.22
N VAL A 523 -2.35 -24.39 33.01
CA VAL A 523 -0.96 -24.20 32.55
C VAL A 523 -0.26 -25.52 32.18
N PRO A 524 -0.27 -26.59 33.01
CA PRO A 524 0.31 -27.88 32.64
C PRO A 524 -0.23 -28.45 31.32
N ILE A 525 -1.53 -28.27 31.05
CA ILE A 525 -2.18 -28.79 29.83
C ILE A 525 -1.80 -27.94 28.61
N LEU A 526 -1.74 -26.62 28.74
CA LEU A 526 -1.18 -25.76 27.68
C LEU A 526 0.28 -26.11 27.37
N MET A 527 1.11 -26.33 28.40
CA MET A 527 2.50 -26.77 28.22
C MET A 527 2.58 -28.11 27.48
N HIS A 528 1.66 -29.04 27.74
CA HIS A 528 1.62 -30.32 27.04
C HIS A 528 1.26 -30.17 25.56
N PHE A 529 0.23 -29.39 25.22
CA PHE A 529 -0.11 -29.11 23.81
C PHE A 529 1.04 -28.42 23.07
N HIS A 530 1.66 -27.40 23.66
CA HIS A 530 2.80 -26.71 23.03
C HIS A 530 4.03 -27.62 22.94
N PHE A 531 4.24 -28.56 23.86
CA PHE A 531 5.29 -29.57 23.75
C PHE A 531 5.07 -30.49 22.54
N LEU A 532 3.85 -31.02 22.36
CA LEU A 532 3.50 -31.87 21.21
C LEU A 532 3.68 -31.13 19.87
N LEU A 533 3.38 -29.83 19.83
CA LEU A 533 3.54 -28.96 18.66
C LEU A 533 4.97 -28.42 18.46
N GLY A 534 5.97 -28.94 19.20
CA GLY A 534 7.39 -28.64 18.97
C GLY A 534 8.02 -27.63 19.93
N GLY A 535 7.34 -27.21 21.00
CA GLY A 535 7.83 -26.22 21.99
C GLY A 535 9.06 -26.64 22.79
N PHE A 536 9.53 -27.88 22.62
CA PHE A 536 10.82 -28.37 23.11
C PHE A 536 12.00 -27.99 22.21
N GLN A 537 11.76 -27.52 20.99
CA GLN A 537 12.82 -27.16 20.04
C GLN A 537 13.66 -26.01 20.58
N LYS A 538 14.98 -26.09 20.36
CA LYS A 538 16.00 -25.29 21.04
C LYS A 538 16.73 -24.38 20.06
N THR A 539 16.88 -23.12 20.41
CA THR A 539 17.81 -22.19 19.75
C THR A 539 18.89 -21.78 20.73
N TRP A 540 20.14 -21.99 20.33
CA TRP A 540 21.32 -21.56 21.06
C TRP A 540 21.69 -20.12 20.69
N ILE A 541 21.97 -19.31 21.71
CA ILE A 541 22.56 -17.98 21.57
C ILE A 541 23.71 -17.81 22.56
N PHE A 542 24.61 -16.87 22.28
CA PHE A 542 25.63 -16.43 23.21
C PHE A 542 25.15 -15.17 23.95
N GLU A 543 25.00 -15.26 25.27
CA GLU A 543 24.49 -14.20 26.15
C GLU A 543 25.19 -14.29 27.51
N ASN A 544 25.55 -13.13 28.10
CA ASN A 544 26.30 -13.03 29.36
C ASN A 544 27.57 -13.93 29.42
N ASN A 545 28.39 -13.87 28.35
CA ASN A 545 29.59 -14.68 28.15
C ASN A 545 29.38 -16.21 28.18
N SER A 546 28.15 -16.69 27.94
CA SER A 546 27.79 -18.11 27.99
C SER A 546 26.89 -18.51 26.81
N TYR A 547 26.91 -19.79 26.42
CA TYR A 547 25.95 -20.34 25.46
C TYR A 547 24.66 -20.76 26.17
N ILE A 548 23.59 -20.00 25.95
CA ILE A 548 22.26 -20.22 26.54
C ILE A 548 21.34 -20.88 25.50
N CYS A 549 20.75 -22.01 25.88
CA CYS A 549 19.71 -22.70 25.14
C CYS A 549 18.34 -22.10 25.48
N LYS A 550 17.72 -21.36 24.56
CA LYS A 550 16.34 -20.86 24.71
C LYS A 550 15.34 -21.79 24.00
N SER A 551 14.21 -22.04 24.66
CA SER A 551 13.07 -22.83 24.15
C SER A 551 11.79 -22.38 24.86
N LEU A 552 10.63 -22.55 24.22
CA LEU A 552 9.33 -22.25 24.84
C LEU A 552 9.09 -23.09 26.10
N ARG A 553 9.41 -24.40 26.08
CA ARG A 553 9.26 -25.32 27.22
C ARG A 553 9.90 -24.81 28.51
N THR A 554 11.03 -24.10 28.41
CA THR A 554 11.81 -23.62 29.57
C THR A 554 11.57 -22.15 29.89
N HIS A 555 10.62 -21.48 29.23
CA HIS A 555 10.42 -20.04 29.39
C HIS A 555 9.67 -19.69 30.69
N ASN A 556 10.05 -18.57 31.32
CA ASN A 556 9.38 -18.07 32.54
C ASN A 556 7.90 -17.72 32.33
N PHE A 557 7.46 -17.58 31.08
CA PHE A 557 6.06 -17.41 30.66
C PHE A 557 5.10 -18.38 31.38
N TRP A 558 5.46 -19.66 31.48
CA TRP A 558 4.61 -20.66 32.13
C TRP A 558 4.40 -20.44 33.63
N LYS A 559 5.15 -19.54 34.28
CA LYS A 559 4.94 -19.17 35.69
C LYS A 559 3.87 -18.10 35.87
N THR A 560 3.67 -17.22 34.88
CA THR A 560 2.70 -16.10 34.97
C THR A 560 1.48 -16.27 34.05
N GLY A 561 1.62 -17.05 32.99
CA GLY A 561 0.63 -17.22 31.93
C GLY A 561 0.44 -15.97 31.07
N GLU A 562 1.37 -15.01 31.09
CA GLU A 562 1.22 -13.70 30.44
C GLU A 562 1.89 -13.62 29.07
N VAL A 563 1.14 -13.16 28.08
CA VAL A 563 1.59 -12.88 26.72
C VAL A 563 1.49 -11.39 26.42
N PHE A 564 2.30 -10.93 25.46
CA PHE A 564 2.22 -9.58 24.91
C PHE A 564 1.52 -9.64 23.56
N LEU A 565 0.22 -9.32 23.52
CA LEU A 565 -0.59 -9.41 22.30
C LEU A 565 -0.70 -8.03 21.61
N PRO A 566 -0.27 -7.86 20.34
CA PRO A 566 -0.44 -6.61 19.61
C PRO A 566 -1.89 -6.11 19.57
N ALA A 567 -2.85 -7.00 19.31
CA ALA A 567 -4.27 -6.68 19.24
C ALA A 567 -4.85 -6.12 20.57
N PHE A 568 -4.19 -6.35 21.72
CA PHE A 568 -4.67 -5.84 23.00
C PHE A 568 -4.57 -4.31 23.12
N LEU A 569 -3.61 -3.66 22.43
CA LEU A 569 -3.52 -2.20 22.40
C LEU A 569 -4.77 -1.56 21.78
N HIS A 570 -5.37 -2.20 20.76
CA HIS A 570 -6.65 -1.77 20.20
C HIS A 570 -7.74 -1.79 21.26
N SER A 571 -7.80 -2.85 22.07
CA SER A 571 -8.76 -2.97 23.17
C SER A 571 -8.55 -1.91 24.26
N GLN A 572 -7.30 -1.58 24.60
CA GLN A 572 -6.99 -0.55 25.60
C GLN A 572 -7.39 0.85 25.14
N LEU A 573 -7.18 1.19 23.87
CA LEU A 573 -7.64 2.45 23.27
C LEU A 573 -9.17 2.51 23.15
N GLN A 574 -9.81 1.41 22.70
CA GLN A 574 -11.28 1.32 22.59
C GLN A 574 -11.97 1.44 23.96
N LYS A 575 -11.33 0.96 25.04
CA LYS A 575 -11.82 1.10 26.43
C LYS A 575 -11.48 2.45 27.07
N GLY A 576 -10.73 3.33 26.40
CA GLY A 576 -10.28 4.62 26.96
C GLY A 576 -9.30 4.52 28.14
N VAL A 577 -8.71 3.34 28.39
CA VAL A 577 -7.73 3.10 29.47
C VAL A 577 -6.42 3.85 29.21
N ILE A 578 -6.11 4.05 27.92
CA ILE A 578 -4.99 4.83 27.43
C ILE A 578 -5.56 5.98 26.61
N SER A 579 -5.00 7.19 26.76
CA SER A 579 -5.45 8.37 26.01
C SER A 579 -5.31 8.14 24.50
N MET A 580 -6.44 8.20 23.80
CA MET A 580 -6.51 8.05 22.35
C MET A 580 -5.96 9.32 21.69
N VAL A 581 -4.68 9.28 21.30
CA VAL A 581 -4.05 10.34 20.52
C VAL A 581 -4.70 10.39 19.13
N ALA A 582 -4.80 9.24 18.47
CA ALA A 582 -5.79 8.94 17.43
C ALA A 582 -5.80 7.42 17.15
N ILE A 583 -6.96 6.84 16.83
CA ILE A 583 -6.97 5.59 16.05
C ILE A 583 -6.88 5.99 14.58
N VAL A 584 -5.64 6.04 14.10
CA VAL A 584 -5.29 6.52 12.76
C VAL A 584 -5.61 5.44 11.72
N ASN A 585 -6.83 5.48 11.19
CA ASN A 585 -7.08 4.95 9.83
C ASN A 585 -6.05 5.59 8.88
N ILE A 586 -5.43 4.83 7.97
CA ILE A 586 -4.42 5.37 7.04
C ILE A 586 -4.95 6.56 6.21
N MET A 587 -6.26 6.57 5.93
CA MET A 587 -7.03 7.73 5.46
C MET A 587 -6.67 9.07 6.11
N ALA A 588 -6.56 9.12 7.44
CA ALA A 588 -6.27 10.34 8.18
C ALA A 588 -4.80 10.79 8.04
N ARG A 589 -3.89 9.90 7.60
CA ARG A 589 -2.48 10.25 7.36
C ARG A 589 -2.29 11.16 6.15
N LEU A 590 -3.29 11.27 5.25
CA LEU A 590 -3.17 11.94 3.94
C LEU A 590 -4.01 13.21 3.76
N LEU A 591 -4.75 13.62 4.79
CA LEU A 591 -5.61 14.83 4.76
C LEU A 591 -4.86 16.11 4.34
N HIS A 592 -3.54 16.20 4.58
CA HIS A 592 -2.81 17.46 4.43
C HIS A 592 -1.81 17.58 3.27
N GLN A 593 -1.48 16.49 2.55
CA GLN A 593 -0.60 16.59 1.37
C GLN A 593 -1.28 17.41 0.25
N ASN A 594 -2.51 17.06 -0.11
CA ASN A 594 -3.23 17.67 -1.24
C ASN A 594 -3.81 19.08 -0.96
N VAL A 595 -4.12 19.43 0.30
CA VAL A 595 -4.60 20.79 0.64
C VAL A 595 -3.55 21.86 0.29
N ARG A 596 -2.26 21.54 0.40
CA ARG A 596 -1.15 22.47 0.07
C ARG A 596 -0.88 22.63 -1.43
N SER A 597 -1.23 21.66 -2.28
CA SER A 597 -1.14 21.82 -3.74
C SER A 597 -2.29 22.69 -4.26
N PHE A 598 -3.52 22.47 -3.77
CA PHE A 598 -4.72 23.21 -4.18
C PHE A 598 -4.64 24.72 -3.92
N TRP A 599 -4.21 25.14 -2.73
CA TRP A 599 -4.07 26.56 -2.39
C TRP A 599 -2.93 27.27 -3.13
N LYS A 600 -1.88 26.55 -3.56
CA LYS A 600 -0.85 27.09 -4.45
C LYS A 600 -1.31 27.18 -5.91
N GLY A 601 -2.28 26.36 -6.32
CA GLY A 601 -2.84 26.38 -7.69
C GLY A 601 -3.83 27.52 -7.97
N ARG A 602 -4.59 27.99 -6.96
CA ARG A 602 -5.64 29.02 -7.17
C ARG A 602 -5.16 30.47 -7.13
N SER A 603 -3.96 30.76 -6.65
CA SER A 603 -3.44 32.13 -6.46
C SER A 603 -2.88 32.79 -7.74
N ARG A 604 -3.51 32.56 -8.91
CA ARG A 604 -3.11 33.22 -10.17
C ARG A 604 -4.21 33.39 -11.25
N ILE A 605 -5.45 33.63 -10.85
CA ILE A 605 -6.52 34.09 -11.78
C ILE A 605 -6.87 35.55 -11.50
N HIS A 606 -6.31 36.48 -12.29
CA HIS A 606 -6.69 37.89 -12.28
C HIS A 606 -8.01 38.11 -13.02
N PHE A 607 -9.14 37.96 -12.34
CA PHE A 607 -10.38 38.57 -12.80
C PHE A 607 -10.27 40.11 -12.68
N LYS A 608 -10.34 40.80 -13.82
CA LYS A 608 -10.63 42.24 -13.88
C LYS A 608 -12.15 42.43 -14.05
N PRO A 609 -12.89 42.85 -13.02
CA PRO A 609 -14.28 43.27 -13.20
C PRO A 609 -14.32 44.68 -13.80
N SER A 610 -14.61 44.79 -15.09
CA SER A 610 -14.86 46.08 -15.75
C SER A 610 -16.35 46.44 -15.66
N PHE A 611 -16.75 47.18 -14.64
CA PHE A 611 -18.08 47.81 -14.59
C PHE A 611 -17.99 49.28 -14.15
N LYS A 612 -18.78 50.13 -14.82
CA LYS A 612 -18.96 51.55 -14.52
C LYS A 612 -20.28 51.75 -13.79
N GLY A 613 -20.35 52.73 -12.89
CA GLY A 613 -21.61 53.43 -12.58
C GLY A 613 -21.90 53.68 -11.09
N PHE A 614 -22.30 54.92 -10.80
CA PHE A 614 -23.12 55.36 -9.66
C PHE A 614 -22.61 55.14 -8.22
N VAL A 615 -21.93 56.16 -7.66
CA VAL A 615 -22.56 57.24 -6.84
C VAL A 615 -23.68 56.75 -5.88
N ASN A 616 -23.67 56.97 -4.54
CA ASN A 616 -23.22 58.15 -3.77
C ASN A 616 -23.01 57.84 -2.25
N ASN A 617 -22.26 58.69 -1.52
CA ASN A 617 -22.36 59.00 -0.06
C ASN A 617 -22.25 57.86 1.02
N SER A 618 -21.80 58.06 2.27
CA SER A 618 -21.17 59.20 2.99
C SER A 618 -20.66 58.76 4.39
N GLY A 619 -19.60 59.40 4.94
CA GLY A 619 -19.16 59.31 6.36
C GLY A 619 -17.69 58.83 6.53
N VAL A 620 -16.72 59.46 7.24
CA VAL A 620 -16.67 60.16 8.58
C VAL A 620 -16.75 59.11 9.71
N LEU A 621 -15.75 58.82 10.58
CA LEU A 621 -14.42 59.37 10.99
C LEU A 621 -13.51 58.16 11.44
N ASP A 622 -12.24 58.21 11.93
CA ASP A 622 -11.28 59.26 12.36
C ASP A 622 -9.78 58.82 12.20
N LYS A 623 -8.85 59.56 12.82
CA LYS A 623 -7.38 59.45 13.02
C LYS A 623 -6.74 58.07 13.31
N GLY A 624 -5.44 57.94 12.96
CA GLY A 624 -4.56 56.83 13.38
C GLY A 624 -3.10 56.86 12.90
N ILE A 625 -2.40 58.00 13.03
CA ILE A 625 -0.99 58.20 12.62
C ILE A 625 -0.01 57.43 13.54
N VAL A 626 1.03 56.78 12.99
CA VAL A 626 2.49 57.08 13.13
C VAL A 626 3.30 56.26 12.11
N THR A 627 4.45 56.78 11.68
CA THR A 627 5.33 56.31 10.59
C THR A 627 6.31 55.17 10.96
N PRO A 628 6.90 54.46 9.98
CA PRO A 628 7.83 53.36 10.19
C PRO A 628 9.30 53.80 10.42
N ILE A 629 10.10 52.88 10.99
CA ILE A 629 11.57 52.98 11.14
C ILE A 629 12.21 51.77 10.40
N PRO A 630 13.37 51.92 9.73
CA PRO A 630 13.75 51.04 8.62
C PRO A 630 14.59 49.80 8.99
N LEU A 631 14.72 48.92 8.00
CA LEU A 631 15.65 47.78 7.97
C LEU A 631 17.13 48.24 7.96
N VAL A 632 17.99 47.44 8.60
CA VAL A 632 19.46 47.48 8.45
C VAL A 632 19.94 46.05 8.15
N PRO A 633 20.84 45.83 7.17
CA PRO A 633 21.25 44.49 6.74
C PRO A 633 22.64 44.04 7.24
N ASP A 634 22.85 42.72 7.11
CA ASP A 634 24.11 41.99 6.87
C ASP A 634 25.23 41.83 7.92
N LEU A 635 26.03 40.79 7.65
CA LEU A 635 27.29 40.32 8.28
C LEU A 635 27.12 39.61 9.66
N THR A 636 27.73 38.44 9.92
CA THR A 636 28.69 37.63 9.10
C THR A 636 28.45 36.13 9.31
#